data_AF-A0AA40DH50-F1
#
_entry.id   AF-A0AA40DH50-F1
#
_cell.length_a   1.000
_cell.length_b   1.000
_cell.length_c   1.000
_cell.angle_alpha   90.00
_cell.angle_beta   90.00
_cell.angle_gamma   90.00
#
_symmetry.space_group_name_H-M   'P 1'
#
loop_
_entity.id
_entity.type
_entity.pdbx_description
1 polymer ?
#
loop_
_entity_poly.entity_id
_entity_poly.type
_entity_poly.pdbx_seq_one_letter_code
_entity_poly.pdbx_strand_id
1 'polypeptide(L)'
;MESSETNPDLESFREQWRAEVRARHPSQAPPPAQQQQQQQQHATAVRKPPPPTKKPIAKDIEEEFLPTTVFDEPVQQPAGDSKVVPVKKEPVTALEHYEKAVEREAAGNLGESLRLYRKAFRMDDQVDQNYKAKHFPRAGKFPPKSAAKSGVASKSAASGETKMDHQRQTMKELIAGFAGLGIEPVAPEMEGMPQPPCPMSTLPDEILVHILRDVATADVGDFVRLAQVCKRLAFLVVTEDRIWRRVCLGSEFGFGGMHYYWQKQVTWEPLTEEDMEREAAEEAAAAEAFAQTSGGGSSGGEQEEEEEFGVVGGPVFDLETRAERLADESAANTLAFFNSLYGSSWQRMFRLRPRIRFNGCYISTVNYVRSGMANSNSITWGAPIHVVTYYRYLRFFRDGTCLSLLTTAEPNDVVHHLTRETYASHHAGHVIESALKGRWRLARAGDNPGASLSEVEGDVMVETEGIEAIPNSNPRIHVQTSITPLPTHQPIKLGSGGGPLALFRNIYDLDTLDTRFTHPSGVPYRPLESRSPDKRRDSSSSSSSPKPIPGGGSTEPPKWKTPEFLLYYLVFALAIPAMFYVAYDVSRPTDPRYPRFERFLSDGWIPGRKIDNSDAQYRTFRRNLPAMAGLLLFHPLLRKVWNAVTTAAHRGGDVKEGTTAKEGVVERRFRQRTSFDFVFALVFLVVLHGFSAIKVLMILGGNYLLAKGLPRRYIPAGAWVYNICTLFANEVCSGYKFGYVARLLTGTLGVDGRNVSVDLPGLVRLGEWMDGFGGLMGRWEILFNITVLRLVSFSLDYYWSLDRGTTVGEVMERDADTPKKKNLDPSSLSERDRIALPAQPGDYTFKNYVGYAVYAPLYLTGPIITFNDYISQSRYRSATISSPRTWKYAIRFLLVLLCMELVLHYDYVGAISKSRPEWSSYTPAQISLLSYFNLHIVWLKLLLPWRFFRLWSLVDGIDPPENMLRCMSNNYSALSFWRGWHRSYYRWLLRYIYIPLGGSSFRSLAQGVRTVVTYLVVFTFVALWHDIKLNLLIWGWLVVLFFIPEIVAGLVVRKERWRGREREYRWLCGLGGVGNVLMMISANLVGFAVGLDGLKAIVRGVFRDYSGLVFLATACTALFVGIQVMFEIRQGELRRGINLKC
;
A
#
# COMPACT_ATOMS: atom_id res chain seq x y z
N MET A 1 42.68 31.62 0.82
CA MET A 1 44.03 31.46 0.24
C MET A 1 44.62 30.16 0.76
N GLU A 2 45.59 29.63 0.03
CA GLU A 2 46.49 28.50 0.36
C GLU A 2 45.95 27.30 1.17
N SER A 3 45.80 26.18 0.44
CA SER A 3 46.39 24.86 0.73
C SER A 3 46.94 24.54 2.13
N SER A 4 46.43 23.46 2.72
CA SER A 4 47.13 22.66 3.74
C SER A 4 48.17 21.72 3.12
N GLU A 5 49.29 21.52 3.81
CA GLU A 5 50.41 20.65 3.41
C GLU A 5 50.05 19.15 3.50
N THR A 6 50.76 18.30 2.74
CA THR A 6 50.79 16.84 2.97
C THR A 6 52.21 16.29 2.84
N ASN A 7 52.71 15.80 3.97
CA ASN A 7 54.03 15.19 4.27
C ASN A 7 54.81 14.51 3.10
N PRO A 8 56.11 14.84 2.87
CA PRO A 8 56.96 14.24 1.83
C PRO A 8 57.22 12.72 1.95
N ASP A 9 57.03 12.10 3.12
CA ASP A 9 57.24 10.65 3.29
C ASP A 9 56.44 9.81 2.26
N LEU A 10 55.25 10.28 1.90
CA LEU A 10 54.36 9.66 0.90
C LEU A 10 54.92 9.70 -0.53
N GLU A 11 55.82 10.63 -0.86
CA GLU A 11 56.45 10.69 -2.18
C GLU A 11 57.61 9.71 -2.29
N SER A 12 58.41 9.54 -1.23
CA SER A 12 59.49 8.54 -1.19
C SER A 12 58.97 7.11 -1.42
N PHE A 13 57.84 6.75 -0.82
CA PHE A 13 57.17 5.47 -1.01
C PHE A 13 56.67 5.29 -2.46
N ARG A 14 56.13 6.36 -3.08
CA ARG A 14 55.72 6.37 -4.49
C ARG A 14 56.90 6.23 -5.45
N GLU A 15 58.11 6.63 -5.07
CA GLU A 15 59.31 6.42 -5.90
C GLU A 15 59.85 4.99 -5.80
N GLN A 16 59.94 4.43 -4.59
CA GLN A 16 60.34 3.03 -4.39
C GLN A 16 59.41 2.06 -5.14
N TRP A 17 58.09 2.29 -5.06
CA TRP A 17 57.10 1.49 -5.79
C TRP A 17 57.24 1.61 -7.32
N ARG A 18 57.50 2.83 -7.84
CA ARG A 18 57.75 3.05 -9.29
C ARG A 18 59.07 2.44 -9.77
N ALA A 19 60.08 2.32 -8.90
CA ALA A 19 61.33 1.62 -9.21
C ALA A 19 61.10 0.11 -9.35
N GLU A 20 60.34 -0.52 -8.45
CA GLU A 20 60.04 -1.95 -8.52
C GLU A 20 59.24 -2.33 -9.78
N VAL A 21 58.24 -1.51 -10.16
CA VAL A 21 57.43 -1.75 -11.36
C VAL A 21 58.28 -1.70 -12.64
N ARG A 22 59.29 -0.82 -12.71
CA ARG A 22 60.22 -0.75 -13.86
C ARG A 22 61.15 -1.96 -13.99
N ALA A 23 61.40 -2.69 -12.91
CA ALA A 23 62.35 -3.80 -12.91
C ALA A 23 61.83 -5.09 -13.56
N ARG A 24 60.52 -5.22 -13.81
CA ARG A 24 59.88 -6.51 -14.13
C ARG A 24 59.63 -6.82 -15.62
N HIS A 25 59.69 -5.84 -16.54
CA HIS A 25 59.54 -6.08 -17.99
C HIS A 25 60.44 -5.17 -18.86
N PRO A 26 61.50 -5.72 -19.49
CA PRO A 26 62.42 -4.96 -20.35
C PRO A 26 61.96 -4.81 -21.81
N SER A 27 62.55 -3.84 -22.50
CA SER A 27 62.15 -3.33 -23.82
C SER A 27 62.72 -4.09 -25.02
N GLN A 28 62.01 -4.00 -26.16
CA GLN A 28 62.59 -3.97 -27.51
C GLN A 28 61.81 -2.96 -28.38
N ALA A 29 62.36 -2.27 -29.39
CA ALA A 29 63.63 -1.54 -29.59
C ALA A 29 63.66 -1.09 -31.08
N PRO A 30 63.67 0.21 -31.42
CA PRO A 30 63.58 0.67 -32.81
C PRO A 30 64.92 1.14 -33.41
N PRO A 31 65.00 1.25 -34.75
CA PRO A 31 65.77 2.33 -35.39
C PRO A 31 65.10 2.88 -36.68
N PRO A 32 65.66 3.90 -37.35
CA PRO A 32 66.07 5.21 -36.85
C PRO A 32 65.46 6.36 -37.70
N ALA A 33 65.88 7.62 -37.50
CA ALA A 33 65.31 8.80 -38.19
C ALA A 33 66.36 9.67 -38.92
N GLN A 34 65.92 10.31 -40.00
CA GLN A 34 66.53 11.42 -40.78
C GLN A 34 65.38 12.07 -41.60
N GLN A 35 65.40 13.30 -42.11
CA GLN A 35 65.98 14.62 -41.78
C GLN A 35 65.56 15.54 -42.96
N GLN A 36 65.45 16.86 -42.72
CA GLN A 36 65.55 17.96 -43.71
C GLN A 36 64.49 18.17 -44.85
N GLN A 37 63.82 19.33 -44.73
CA GLN A 37 63.71 20.45 -45.70
C GLN A 37 63.11 20.33 -47.13
N GLN A 38 62.16 21.26 -47.36
CA GLN A 38 61.94 22.09 -48.58
C GLN A 38 61.33 21.50 -49.88
N GLN A 39 60.40 22.30 -50.45
CA GLN A 39 60.12 22.51 -51.90
C GLN A 39 59.64 21.30 -52.75
N GLN A 40 58.81 21.44 -53.80
CA GLN A 40 57.78 22.41 -54.18
C GLN A 40 56.95 21.82 -55.37
N GLN A 41 55.76 22.40 -55.65
CA GLN A 41 55.06 22.39 -56.97
C GLN A 41 54.42 21.10 -57.56
N HIS A 42 53.28 21.31 -58.26
CA HIS A 42 52.64 20.56 -59.37
C HIS A 42 52.47 19.01 -59.31
N ALA A 43 51.44 18.35 -59.86
CA ALA A 43 50.08 18.65 -60.37
C ALA A 43 49.36 17.26 -60.51
N THR A 44 48.08 17.04 -60.85
CA THR A 44 47.04 17.83 -61.54
C THR A 44 45.62 17.42 -61.05
N ALA A 45 44.60 18.22 -61.38
CA ALA A 45 43.17 17.99 -61.07
C ALA A 45 42.56 16.74 -61.75
N VAL A 46 41.39 16.23 -61.30
CA VAL A 46 40.00 16.59 -61.71
C VAL A 46 39.04 15.69 -60.90
N ARG A 47 37.82 15.98 -60.42
CA ARG A 47 36.84 17.12 -60.30
C ARG A 47 35.88 16.72 -59.13
N LYS A 48 35.17 17.51 -58.30
CA LYS A 48 34.74 18.94 -58.17
C LYS A 48 33.70 19.41 -59.22
N PRO A 49 32.67 20.24 -58.90
CA PRO A 49 32.47 21.11 -57.70
C PRO A 49 30.98 21.15 -57.18
N PRO A 50 30.35 22.26 -56.69
CA PRO A 50 30.50 23.02 -55.41
C PRO A 50 29.14 23.22 -54.62
N PRO A 51 28.89 24.30 -53.80
CA PRO A 51 29.30 24.56 -52.39
C PRO A 51 28.08 25.05 -51.50
N PRO A 52 28.16 25.88 -50.41
CA PRO A 52 29.29 26.40 -49.59
C PRO A 52 29.13 26.39 -48.03
N THR A 53 30.20 26.85 -47.34
CA THR A 53 30.32 27.31 -45.92
C THR A 53 30.11 26.28 -44.77
N LYS A 54 31.08 25.94 -43.88
CA LYS A 54 31.97 26.70 -42.93
C LYS A 54 31.22 27.16 -41.66
N LYS A 55 31.71 27.00 -40.41
CA LYS A 55 33.06 26.74 -39.81
C LYS A 55 33.03 25.67 -38.67
N PRO A 56 34.19 25.24 -38.08
CA PRO A 56 34.32 24.02 -37.25
C PRO A 56 34.52 24.26 -35.72
N ILE A 57 34.62 23.16 -34.95
CA ILE A 57 35.28 23.01 -33.63
C ILE A 57 35.96 21.61 -33.57
N ALA A 58 36.89 21.42 -32.63
CA ALA A 58 37.93 20.38 -32.63
C ALA A 58 37.51 18.98 -32.11
N LYS A 59 38.47 18.04 -32.17
CA LYS A 59 38.38 16.65 -31.70
C LYS A 59 39.13 16.44 -30.36
N ASP A 60 38.59 15.52 -29.57
CA ASP A 60 39.24 14.52 -28.71
C ASP A 60 40.43 14.94 -27.82
N ILE A 61 40.16 15.05 -26.51
CA ILE A 61 41.07 14.73 -25.41
C ILE A 61 40.25 13.90 -24.39
N GLU A 62 40.82 12.80 -23.91
CA GLU A 62 40.25 11.95 -22.83
C GLU A 62 40.85 12.34 -21.46
N GLU A 63 40.62 11.52 -20.42
CA GLU A 63 41.03 11.73 -19.02
C GLU A 63 40.22 12.81 -18.25
N GLU A 64 39.96 12.69 -16.94
CA GLU A 64 40.28 11.59 -16.01
C GLU A 64 39.12 11.31 -15.04
N PHE A 65 39.07 10.09 -14.49
CA PHE A 65 38.06 9.64 -13.54
C PHE A 65 38.78 9.18 -12.27
N LEU A 66 38.80 10.01 -11.20
CA LEU A 66 39.47 9.66 -9.94
C LEU A 66 38.49 9.64 -8.74
N PRO A 67 38.55 8.59 -7.87
CA PRO A 67 37.58 8.37 -6.80
C PRO A 67 38.04 8.90 -5.44
N THR A 68 37.07 9.23 -4.58
CA THR A 68 37.23 9.47 -3.13
C THR A 68 35.90 9.16 -2.43
N THR A 69 35.85 8.62 -1.20
CA THR A 69 36.76 7.72 -0.45
C THR A 69 35.87 7.05 0.61
N VAL A 70 36.07 5.77 0.92
CA VAL A 70 35.41 5.11 2.06
C VAL A 70 36.49 4.78 3.08
N PHE A 71 36.31 5.24 4.31
CA PHE A 71 37.09 4.81 5.47
C PHE A 71 36.41 3.61 6.09
N ASP A 72 37.13 2.49 6.13
CA ASP A 72 36.96 1.46 7.16
C ASP A 72 38.12 1.60 8.17
N GLU A 73 37.88 1.23 9.42
CA GLU A 73 38.88 1.12 10.49
C GLU A 73 38.64 -0.19 11.28
N PRO A 74 39.65 -0.70 12.03
CA PRO A 74 40.19 -1.99 11.63
C PRO A 74 39.88 -3.14 12.60
N VAL A 75 40.06 -4.37 12.11
CA VAL A 75 40.16 -5.57 12.95
C VAL A 75 41.46 -6.29 12.62
N GLN A 76 42.32 -6.45 13.63
CA GLN A 76 43.54 -7.25 13.55
C GLN A 76 43.20 -8.73 13.63
N GLN A 77 43.81 -9.56 12.78
CA GLN A 77 44.01 -10.99 13.06
C GLN A 77 45.46 -11.38 12.67
N PRO A 78 46.04 -12.41 13.31
CA PRO A 78 47.50 -12.52 13.47
C PRO A 78 48.22 -13.20 12.29
N ALA A 79 49.55 -13.09 12.31
CA ALA A 79 50.43 -13.72 11.32
C ALA A 79 50.45 -15.26 11.41
N GLY A 80 50.59 -15.92 10.26
CA GLY A 80 50.68 -17.39 10.16
C GLY A 80 51.05 -17.86 8.74
N ASP A 81 52.35 -18.07 8.53
CA ASP A 81 53.07 -18.75 7.43
C ASP A 81 52.47 -18.92 6.02
N SER A 82 53.28 -18.46 5.05
CA SER A 82 53.12 -18.68 3.62
C SER A 82 53.11 -20.16 3.20
N LYS A 83 52.09 -20.57 2.43
CA LYS A 83 52.19 -21.70 1.50
C LYS A 83 51.99 -21.23 0.06
N VAL A 84 52.90 -21.64 -0.81
CA VAL A 84 52.91 -21.24 -2.23
C VAL A 84 51.76 -21.90 -2.99
N VAL A 85 50.96 -21.10 -3.70
CA VAL A 85 49.93 -21.57 -4.63
C VAL A 85 50.42 -21.33 -6.07
N PRO A 86 50.38 -22.33 -6.97
CA PRO A 86 51.02 -22.23 -8.28
C PRO A 86 50.24 -21.36 -9.29
N VAL A 87 50.98 -20.73 -10.20
CA VAL A 87 50.43 -19.90 -11.29
C VAL A 87 49.63 -20.77 -12.27
N LYS A 88 48.31 -20.56 -12.35
CA LYS A 88 47.46 -21.19 -13.38
C LYS A 88 47.59 -20.44 -14.72
N LYS A 89 47.92 -21.17 -15.78
CA LYS A 89 47.88 -20.64 -17.16
C LYS A 89 46.46 -20.18 -17.54
N GLU A 90 46.38 -19.20 -18.44
CA GLU A 90 45.11 -18.86 -19.09
C GLU A 90 44.72 -19.93 -20.14
N PRO A 91 43.43 -20.27 -20.28
CA PRO A 91 42.93 -21.12 -21.36
C PRO A 91 43.01 -20.38 -22.70
N VAL A 92 43.19 -21.13 -23.79
CA VAL A 92 43.52 -20.57 -25.12
C VAL A 92 42.41 -20.82 -26.14
N THR A 93 41.65 -21.91 -25.99
CA THR A 93 40.59 -22.30 -26.92
C THR A 93 39.19 -21.87 -26.46
N ALA A 94 38.25 -21.79 -27.42
CA ALA A 94 36.84 -21.48 -27.14
C ALA A 94 36.22 -22.45 -26.13
N LEU A 95 36.50 -23.75 -26.26
CA LEU A 95 35.97 -24.80 -25.41
C LEU A 95 36.51 -24.69 -23.97
N GLU A 96 37.82 -24.45 -23.78
CA GLU A 96 38.38 -24.22 -22.44
C GLU A 96 37.84 -22.91 -21.82
N HIS A 97 37.58 -21.87 -22.61
CA HIS A 97 36.90 -20.67 -22.13
C HIS A 97 35.46 -20.96 -21.70
N TYR A 98 34.75 -21.86 -22.40
CA TYR A 98 33.41 -22.30 -22.02
C TYR A 98 33.45 -23.13 -20.74
N GLU A 99 34.33 -24.12 -20.66
CA GLU A 99 34.52 -24.98 -19.48
C GLU A 99 34.86 -24.16 -18.23
N LYS A 100 35.78 -23.19 -18.36
CA LYS A 100 36.13 -22.27 -17.27
C LYS A 100 35.02 -21.24 -16.96
N ALA A 101 34.09 -20.99 -17.88
CA ALA A 101 32.89 -20.21 -17.62
C ALA A 101 31.87 -21.01 -16.79
N VAL A 102 31.66 -22.30 -17.11
CA VAL A 102 30.85 -23.23 -16.30
C VAL A 102 31.44 -23.37 -14.90
N GLU A 103 32.76 -23.56 -14.76
CA GLU A 103 33.45 -23.59 -13.46
C GLU A 103 33.20 -22.32 -12.64
N ARG A 104 33.27 -21.13 -13.27
CA ARG A 104 33.05 -19.84 -12.58
C ARG A 104 31.58 -19.56 -12.29
N GLU A 105 30.66 -20.11 -13.06
CA GLU A 105 29.21 -20.07 -12.77
C GLU A 105 28.86 -20.97 -11.58
N ALA A 106 29.36 -22.20 -11.58
CA ALA A 106 29.22 -23.13 -10.45
C ALA A 106 29.88 -22.61 -9.16
N ALA A 107 30.98 -21.85 -9.28
CA ALA A 107 31.60 -21.13 -8.17
C ALA A 107 30.94 -19.77 -7.83
N GLY A 108 29.77 -19.45 -8.41
CA GLY A 108 28.97 -18.26 -8.11
C GLY A 108 29.50 -16.93 -8.68
N ASN A 109 30.67 -16.89 -9.33
CA ASN A 109 31.25 -15.68 -9.91
C ASN A 109 30.67 -15.37 -11.31
N LEU A 110 29.38 -15.05 -11.33
CA LEU A 110 28.60 -14.71 -12.52
C LEU A 110 29.21 -13.59 -13.37
N GLY A 111 29.87 -12.60 -12.74
CA GLY A 111 30.47 -11.46 -13.45
C GLY A 111 31.65 -11.85 -14.35
N GLU A 112 32.50 -12.77 -13.88
CA GLU A 112 33.61 -13.31 -14.65
C GLU A 112 33.14 -14.41 -15.61
N SER A 113 32.26 -15.30 -15.16
CA SER A 113 31.65 -16.34 -15.99
C SER A 113 30.98 -15.77 -17.25
N LEU A 114 30.15 -14.73 -17.12
CA LEU A 114 29.51 -14.08 -18.26
C LEU A 114 30.51 -13.43 -19.24
N ARG A 115 31.70 -13.01 -18.79
CA ARG A 115 32.77 -12.57 -19.69
C ARG A 115 33.41 -13.75 -20.43
N LEU A 116 33.63 -14.87 -19.74
CA LEU A 116 34.21 -16.08 -20.32
C LEU A 116 33.25 -16.74 -21.33
N TYR A 117 31.97 -16.90 -21.02
CA TYR A 117 30.95 -17.37 -21.97
C TYR A 117 30.86 -16.50 -23.22
N ARG A 118 30.82 -15.16 -23.06
CA ARG A 118 30.81 -14.21 -24.19
C ARG A 118 32.10 -14.24 -25.01
N LYS A 119 33.23 -14.66 -24.43
CA LYS A 119 34.49 -14.87 -25.16
C LYS A 119 34.45 -16.21 -25.92
N ALA A 120 33.96 -17.28 -25.28
CA ALA A 120 33.82 -18.61 -25.86
C ALA A 120 32.90 -18.61 -27.10
N PHE A 121 31.65 -18.14 -26.97
CA PHE A 121 30.71 -18.07 -28.11
C PHE A 121 31.24 -17.19 -29.25
N ARG A 122 31.92 -16.07 -28.95
CA ARG A 122 32.53 -15.21 -29.99
C ARG A 122 33.72 -15.88 -30.71
N MET A 123 34.27 -16.97 -30.18
CA MET A 123 35.33 -17.75 -30.82
C MET A 123 34.78 -18.99 -31.55
N ASP A 124 33.66 -19.55 -31.09
CA ASP A 124 32.92 -20.65 -31.73
C ASP A 124 31.43 -20.57 -31.32
N ASP A 125 30.55 -20.21 -32.26
CA ASP A 125 29.09 -20.11 -32.02
C ASP A 125 28.43 -21.45 -31.67
N GLN A 126 29.10 -22.60 -31.92
CA GLN A 126 28.61 -23.95 -31.58
C GLN A 126 29.35 -24.58 -30.39
N VAL A 127 30.09 -23.77 -29.61
CA VAL A 127 30.88 -24.26 -28.47
C VAL A 127 30.05 -25.01 -27.42
N ASP A 128 28.76 -24.69 -27.26
CA ASP A 128 27.87 -25.40 -26.34
C ASP A 128 27.53 -26.83 -26.83
N GLN A 129 27.43 -27.03 -28.14
CA GLN A 129 27.22 -28.35 -28.75
C GLN A 129 28.51 -29.18 -28.67
N ASN A 130 29.67 -28.55 -28.89
CA ASN A 130 30.98 -29.17 -28.71
C ASN A 130 31.23 -29.58 -27.25
N TYR A 131 30.84 -28.74 -26.28
CA TYR A 131 30.86 -29.07 -24.86
C TYR A 131 29.90 -30.23 -24.52
N LYS A 132 28.65 -30.19 -25.02
CA LYS A 132 27.68 -31.28 -24.82
C LYS A 132 28.16 -32.61 -25.42
N ALA A 133 28.76 -32.60 -26.61
CA ALA A 133 29.30 -33.79 -27.25
C ALA A 133 30.49 -34.40 -26.49
N LYS A 134 31.35 -33.55 -25.90
CA LYS A 134 32.50 -33.97 -25.08
C LYS A 134 32.08 -34.62 -23.76
N HIS A 135 31.08 -34.05 -23.07
CA HIS A 135 30.70 -34.48 -21.71
C HIS A 135 29.47 -35.39 -21.63
N PHE A 136 28.63 -35.45 -22.67
CA PHE A 136 27.40 -36.25 -22.71
C PHE A 136 27.23 -37.05 -24.02
N PRO A 137 28.16 -37.98 -24.36
CA PRO A 137 28.04 -38.81 -25.56
C PRO A 137 26.80 -39.73 -25.51
N ARG A 138 26.10 -39.86 -26.65
CA ARG A 138 24.89 -40.70 -26.77
C ARG A 138 25.24 -42.19 -26.85
N ALA A 139 24.47 -43.01 -26.14
CA ALA A 139 24.53 -44.48 -26.22
C ALA A 139 24.18 -45.01 -27.63
N GLY A 140 24.71 -46.20 -27.95
CA GLY A 140 24.68 -46.80 -29.30
C GLY A 140 23.32 -47.34 -29.76
N LYS A 141 23.23 -47.60 -31.07
CA LYS A 141 22.04 -48.16 -31.74
C LYS A 141 21.97 -49.69 -31.60
N PHE A 142 20.78 -50.24 -31.44
CA PHE A 142 20.52 -51.68 -31.61
C PHE A 142 20.32 -52.05 -33.11
N PRO A 143 20.59 -53.30 -33.50
CA PRO A 143 20.59 -53.73 -34.90
C PRO A 143 19.19 -54.11 -35.44
N PRO A 144 18.96 -54.05 -36.76
CA PRO A 144 17.72 -54.52 -37.39
C PRO A 144 17.68 -56.05 -37.52
N LYS A 145 16.47 -56.62 -37.57
CA LYS A 145 16.21 -58.00 -38.03
C LYS A 145 15.12 -58.02 -39.10
N SER A 146 15.16 -59.07 -39.92
CA SER A 146 14.46 -59.20 -41.21
C SER A 146 13.11 -59.92 -41.12
N ALA A 147 12.38 -59.93 -42.24
CA ALA A 147 10.99 -60.40 -42.33
C ALA A 147 10.82 -61.93 -42.49
N ALA A 148 9.73 -62.44 -41.91
CA ALA A 148 9.02 -63.66 -42.29
C ALA A 148 7.52 -63.39 -42.03
N LYS A 149 6.64 -63.29 -43.05
CA LYS A 149 6.00 -64.35 -43.86
C LYS A 149 4.77 -65.02 -43.19
N SER A 150 3.58 -64.68 -43.72
CA SER A 150 2.39 -65.53 -43.98
C SER A 150 2.00 -66.63 -42.96
N GLY A 151 0.77 -66.75 -42.44
CA GLY A 151 -0.54 -66.29 -42.92
C GLY A 151 -1.64 -67.31 -42.57
N VAL A 152 -2.86 -67.10 -43.11
CA VAL A 152 -3.95 -68.10 -43.28
C VAL A 152 -4.77 -68.54 -42.04
N ALA A 153 -5.96 -67.91 -41.91
CA ALA A 153 -7.29 -68.53 -41.66
C ALA A 153 -7.60 -69.27 -40.32
N SER A 154 -8.86 -69.61 -39.99
CA SER A 154 -10.14 -68.88 -40.15
C SER A 154 -11.27 -69.54 -39.34
N LYS A 155 -12.25 -68.75 -38.88
CA LYS A 155 -13.63 -69.13 -38.51
C LYS A 155 -13.87 -70.21 -37.42
N SER A 156 -14.59 -69.78 -36.39
CA SER A 156 -15.79 -70.44 -35.83
C SER A 156 -15.66 -71.82 -35.15
N ALA A 157 -15.87 -71.81 -33.83
CA ALA A 157 -16.69 -72.82 -33.15
C ALA A 157 -17.59 -72.09 -32.14
N ALA A 158 -18.80 -72.61 -31.90
CA ALA A 158 -19.76 -72.07 -30.92
C ALA A 158 -20.03 -73.09 -29.82
N SER A 159 -20.37 -72.58 -28.63
CA SER A 159 -21.12 -73.24 -27.55
C SER A 159 -20.90 -74.75 -27.33
N GLY A 160 -20.09 -75.08 -26.32
CA GLY A 160 -20.18 -76.35 -25.60
C GLY A 160 -20.17 -76.06 -24.10
N GLU A 161 -21.24 -76.40 -23.39
CA GLU A 161 -21.23 -76.35 -21.92
C GLU A 161 -20.34 -77.46 -21.37
N THR A 162 -19.60 -77.20 -20.30
CA THR A 162 -18.95 -78.27 -19.52
C THR A 162 -18.93 -77.87 -18.05
N LYS A 163 -19.38 -78.79 -17.19
CA LYS A 163 -19.38 -78.60 -15.73
C LYS A 163 -17.93 -78.48 -15.24
N MET A 164 -17.57 -77.38 -14.59
CA MET A 164 -16.30 -77.29 -13.88
C MET A 164 -16.47 -77.81 -12.45
N ASP A 165 -15.90 -78.99 -12.21
CA ASP A 165 -15.78 -79.55 -10.86
C ASP A 165 -14.79 -78.72 -10.01
N HIS A 166 -14.96 -78.73 -8.69
CA HIS A 166 -14.24 -77.83 -7.78
C HIS A 166 -12.97 -78.46 -7.20
N GLN A 167 -11.80 -78.10 -7.73
CA GLN A 167 -10.52 -78.37 -7.10
C GLN A 167 -9.92 -77.07 -6.54
N ARG A 168 -9.85 -76.96 -5.19
CA ARG A 168 -9.31 -75.78 -4.50
C ARG A 168 -7.79 -75.70 -4.65
N GLN A 169 -7.32 -74.79 -5.50
CA GLN A 169 -5.90 -74.40 -5.56
C GLN A 169 -5.43 -73.76 -4.25
N THR A 170 -4.17 -73.95 -3.87
CA THR A 170 -3.60 -73.29 -2.69
C THR A 170 -3.18 -71.86 -2.99
N MET A 171 -3.14 -71.00 -1.96
CA MET A 171 -2.78 -69.58 -2.12
C MET A 171 -1.38 -69.38 -2.73
N LYS A 172 -0.42 -70.30 -2.48
CA LYS A 172 0.91 -70.25 -3.08
C LYS A 172 0.89 -70.52 -4.59
N GLU A 173 0.10 -71.49 -5.04
CA GLU A 173 -0.06 -71.80 -6.47
C GLU A 173 -0.77 -70.64 -7.19
N LEU A 174 -1.78 -70.04 -6.54
CA LEU A 174 -2.48 -68.87 -7.06
C LEU A 174 -1.52 -67.69 -7.28
N ILE A 175 -0.70 -67.36 -6.27
CA ILE A 175 0.30 -66.28 -6.34
C ILE A 175 1.37 -66.58 -7.41
N ALA A 176 1.83 -67.84 -7.51
CA ALA A 176 2.76 -68.25 -8.54
C ALA A 176 2.18 -68.11 -9.97
N GLY A 177 0.87 -68.37 -10.15
CA GLY A 177 0.16 -68.13 -11.40
C GLY A 177 0.11 -66.66 -11.82
N PHE A 178 -0.03 -65.73 -10.87
CA PHE A 178 -0.02 -64.29 -11.15
C PHE A 178 1.36 -63.72 -11.48
N ALA A 179 2.46 -64.37 -11.06
CA ALA A 179 3.81 -63.87 -11.23
C ALA A 179 4.29 -63.73 -12.71
N GLY A 180 3.59 -64.37 -13.66
CA GLY A 180 3.90 -64.31 -15.10
C GLY A 180 3.03 -63.35 -15.92
N LEU A 181 2.05 -62.67 -15.32
CA LEU A 181 1.07 -61.86 -16.06
C LEU A 181 1.57 -60.42 -16.28
N GLY A 182 1.93 -60.11 -17.52
CA GLY A 182 2.15 -58.74 -17.99
C GLY A 182 0.82 -58.03 -18.30
N ILE A 183 0.74 -56.73 -17.99
CA ILE A 183 -0.39 -55.89 -18.40
C ILE A 183 -0.16 -55.48 -19.86
N GLU A 184 -0.91 -56.09 -20.80
CA GLU A 184 -0.84 -55.68 -22.20
C GLU A 184 -1.48 -54.28 -22.42
N PRO A 185 -0.91 -53.44 -23.29
CA PRO A 185 -1.46 -52.12 -23.60
C PRO A 185 -2.76 -52.26 -24.40
N VAL A 186 -3.82 -51.56 -23.96
CA VAL A 186 -5.12 -51.53 -24.64
C VAL A 186 -4.96 -50.97 -26.06
N ALA A 187 -5.48 -51.70 -27.05
CA ALA A 187 -5.50 -51.26 -28.44
C ALA A 187 -6.37 -49.99 -28.62
N PRO A 188 -6.03 -49.07 -29.55
CA PRO A 188 -6.77 -47.82 -29.72
C PRO A 188 -8.23 -48.08 -30.12
N GLU A 189 -9.16 -47.35 -29.48
CA GLU A 189 -10.59 -47.46 -29.74
C GLU A 189 -10.92 -47.08 -31.20
N MET A 190 -11.66 -47.96 -31.90
CA MET A 190 -12.25 -47.64 -33.21
C MET A 190 -13.75 -47.41 -33.07
N GLU A 191 -14.22 -46.33 -33.68
CA GLU A 191 -15.60 -45.86 -33.60
C GLU A 191 -16.59 -46.91 -34.13
N GLY A 192 -17.55 -47.31 -33.29
CA GLY A 192 -18.61 -48.27 -33.63
C GLY A 192 -18.50 -49.67 -33.02
N MET A 193 -17.41 -50.02 -32.32
CA MET A 193 -17.33 -51.29 -31.57
C MET A 193 -17.87 -51.17 -30.14
N PRO A 194 -18.49 -52.24 -29.57
CA PRO A 194 -18.94 -52.24 -28.19
C PRO A 194 -17.74 -52.19 -27.22
N GLN A 195 -17.85 -51.39 -26.16
CA GLN A 195 -16.78 -51.26 -25.17
C GLN A 195 -16.52 -52.59 -24.43
N PRO A 196 -15.25 -52.90 -24.10
CA PRO A 196 -14.91 -54.12 -23.38
C PRO A 196 -15.50 -54.12 -21.96
N PRO A 197 -15.91 -55.29 -21.43
CA PRO A 197 -16.49 -55.39 -20.10
C PRO A 197 -15.45 -55.03 -19.02
N CYS A 198 -15.74 -54.03 -18.19
CA CYS A 198 -14.85 -53.61 -17.10
C CYS A 198 -15.00 -54.56 -15.89
N PRO A 199 -14.00 -55.38 -15.52
CA PRO A 199 -14.17 -56.36 -14.42
C PRO A 199 -14.38 -55.71 -13.05
N MET A 200 -13.86 -54.49 -12.83
CA MET A 200 -14.13 -53.74 -11.60
C MET A 200 -15.61 -53.40 -11.41
N SER A 201 -16.41 -53.37 -12.49
CA SER A 201 -17.85 -53.14 -12.38
C SER A 201 -18.61 -54.33 -11.79
N THR A 202 -18.09 -55.55 -11.91
CA THR A 202 -18.73 -56.79 -11.42
C THR A 202 -18.30 -57.18 -10.00
N LEU A 203 -17.30 -56.52 -9.42
CA LEU A 203 -16.92 -56.73 -8.02
C LEU A 203 -18.04 -56.26 -7.07
N PRO A 204 -18.32 -56.98 -5.96
CA PRO A 204 -19.14 -56.50 -4.86
C PRO A 204 -18.53 -55.23 -4.20
N ASP A 205 -19.38 -54.38 -3.60
CA ASP A 205 -18.92 -53.16 -2.93
C ASP A 205 -18.06 -53.47 -1.70
N GLU A 206 -18.27 -54.59 -1.01
CA GLU A 206 -17.48 -55.00 0.16
C GLU A 206 -16.01 -55.25 -0.22
N ILE A 207 -15.77 -55.99 -1.30
CA ILE A 207 -14.41 -56.27 -1.81
C ILE A 207 -13.77 -54.97 -2.31
N LEU A 208 -14.54 -54.12 -2.99
CA LEU A 208 -14.07 -52.84 -3.47
C LEU A 208 -13.70 -51.89 -2.32
N VAL A 209 -14.48 -51.86 -1.23
CA VAL A 209 -14.18 -51.11 0.00
C VAL A 209 -12.92 -51.64 0.69
N HIS A 210 -12.71 -52.96 0.74
CA HIS A 210 -11.46 -53.52 1.26
C HIS A 210 -10.24 -53.07 0.44
N ILE A 211 -10.30 -53.15 -0.89
CA ILE A 211 -9.21 -52.68 -1.78
C ILE A 211 -8.98 -51.17 -1.59
N LEU A 212 -10.05 -50.37 -1.58
CA LEU A 212 -9.96 -48.92 -1.43
C LEU A 212 -9.43 -48.49 -0.04
N ARG A 213 -9.72 -49.23 1.03
CA ARG A 213 -9.15 -49.02 2.36
C ARG A 213 -7.63 -49.17 2.33
N ASP A 214 -7.15 -50.22 1.68
CA ASP A 214 -5.73 -50.58 1.69
C ASP A 214 -4.93 -49.64 0.77
N VAL A 215 -5.53 -49.21 -0.36
CA VAL A 215 -5.04 -48.09 -1.19
C VAL A 215 -4.97 -46.78 -0.38
N ALA A 216 -6.00 -46.46 0.42
CA ALA A 216 -6.02 -45.25 1.24
C ALA A 216 -4.94 -45.25 2.35
N THR A 217 -4.51 -46.43 2.83
CA THR A 217 -3.36 -46.55 3.74
C THR A 217 -2.01 -46.47 3.03
N ALA A 218 -1.95 -46.65 1.70
CA ALA A 218 -0.74 -46.48 0.90
C ALA A 218 -0.56 -45.03 0.43
N ASP A 219 -1.56 -44.42 -0.21
CA ASP A 219 -1.66 -42.97 -0.42
C ASP A 219 -3.13 -42.51 -0.44
N VAL A 220 -3.49 -41.69 0.55
CA VAL A 220 -4.80 -41.03 0.65
C VAL A 220 -5.09 -40.13 -0.57
N GLY A 221 -4.05 -39.59 -1.20
CA GLY A 221 -4.15 -38.78 -2.41
C GLY A 221 -4.66 -39.56 -3.62
N ASP A 222 -4.17 -40.79 -3.83
CA ASP A 222 -4.64 -41.66 -4.91
C ASP A 222 -6.02 -42.24 -4.62
N PHE A 223 -6.31 -42.62 -3.37
CA PHE A 223 -7.68 -42.96 -2.96
C PHE A 223 -8.69 -41.85 -3.29
N VAL A 224 -8.34 -40.57 -3.05
CA VAL A 224 -9.22 -39.44 -3.38
C VAL A 224 -9.29 -39.17 -4.90
N ARG A 225 -8.23 -39.43 -5.68
CA ARG A 225 -8.25 -39.31 -7.15
C ARG A 225 -9.24 -40.28 -7.79
N LEU A 226 -9.45 -41.47 -7.23
CA LEU A 226 -10.41 -42.46 -7.75
C LEU A 226 -11.86 -41.94 -7.80
N ALA A 227 -12.22 -40.92 -7.01
CA ALA A 227 -13.51 -40.25 -7.10
C ALA A 227 -13.75 -39.51 -8.44
N GLN A 228 -12.71 -39.29 -9.25
CA GLN A 228 -12.82 -38.69 -10.59
C GLN A 228 -13.15 -39.71 -11.68
N VAL A 229 -13.02 -41.02 -11.40
CA VAL A 229 -13.11 -42.09 -12.41
C VAL A 229 -14.55 -42.45 -12.75
N CYS A 230 -15.41 -42.69 -11.75
CA CYS A 230 -16.82 -43.01 -11.99
C CYS A 230 -17.72 -42.68 -10.78
N LYS A 231 -19.03 -42.60 -11.00
CA LYS A 231 -20.01 -42.25 -9.95
C LYS A 231 -20.02 -43.23 -8.76
N ARG A 232 -19.75 -44.52 -8.99
CA ARG A 232 -19.68 -45.55 -7.93
C ARG A 232 -18.47 -45.35 -7.02
N LEU A 233 -17.29 -45.11 -7.60
CA LEU A 233 -16.09 -44.77 -6.82
C LEU A 233 -16.22 -43.40 -6.14
N ALA A 234 -16.81 -42.41 -6.81
CA ALA A 234 -17.12 -41.11 -6.21
C ALA A 234 -18.06 -41.22 -5.00
N PHE A 235 -19.05 -42.12 -5.06
CA PHE A 235 -19.91 -42.42 -3.93
C PHE A 235 -19.10 -43.04 -2.78
N LEU A 236 -18.42 -44.17 -3.01
CA LEU A 236 -17.65 -44.89 -1.96
C LEU A 236 -16.58 -44.00 -1.30
N VAL A 237 -15.84 -43.19 -2.06
CA VAL A 237 -14.83 -42.26 -1.49
C VAL A 237 -15.48 -41.18 -0.61
N VAL A 238 -16.76 -40.86 -0.81
CA VAL A 238 -17.51 -39.86 -0.03
C VAL A 238 -18.27 -40.47 1.14
N THR A 239 -18.85 -41.67 1.00
CA THR A 239 -19.75 -42.28 1.99
C THR A 239 -19.11 -43.35 2.86
N GLU A 240 -18.02 -43.99 2.43
CA GLU A 240 -17.44 -45.12 3.18
C GLU A 240 -16.58 -44.66 4.36
N ASP A 241 -17.26 -44.36 5.46
CA ASP A 241 -16.71 -43.84 6.70
C ASP A 241 -15.72 -44.82 7.37
N ARG A 242 -15.77 -46.14 7.08
CA ARG A 242 -14.78 -47.13 7.55
C ARG A 242 -13.37 -46.85 7.02
N ILE A 243 -13.24 -46.39 5.77
CA ILE A 243 -11.94 -46.05 5.16
C ILE A 243 -11.39 -44.81 5.86
N TRP A 244 -12.20 -43.76 5.96
CA TRP A 244 -11.81 -42.51 6.63
C TRP A 244 -11.47 -42.72 8.11
N ARG A 245 -12.16 -43.63 8.82
CA ARG A 245 -11.81 -44.02 10.19
C ARG A 245 -10.41 -44.62 10.29
N ARG A 246 -10.06 -45.58 9.42
CA ARG A 246 -8.71 -46.19 9.39
C ARG A 246 -7.63 -45.18 9.03
N VAL A 247 -7.93 -44.24 8.12
CA VAL A 247 -7.04 -43.15 7.74
C VAL A 247 -6.85 -42.12 8.87
N CYS A 248 -7.87 -41.85 9.69
CA CYS A 248 -7.79 -40.93 10.83
C CYS A 248 -7.08 -41.52 12.05
N LEU A 249 -7.33 -42.79 12.39
CA LEU A 249 -6.74 -43.45 13.55
C LEU A 249 -5.33 -44.01 13.30
N GLY A 250 -4.95 -44.19 12.02
CA GLY A 250 -3.61 -44.65 11.65
C GLY A 250 -2.49 -43.66 12.00
N SER A 251 -1.31 -44.19 12.32
CA SER A 251 -0.09 -43.41 12.54
C SER A 251 0.62 -43.00 11.23
N GLU A 252 0.24 -43.60 10.10
CA GLU A 252 0.89 -43.39 8.80
C GLU A 252 0.54 -42.04 8.19
N PHE A 253 -0.77 -41.73 8.13
CA PHE A 253 -1.32 -40.50 7.54
C PHE A 253 -2.31 -39.75 8.44
N GLY A 254 -2.75 -40.41 9.53
CA GLY A 254 -3.77 -39.91 10.45
C GLY A 254 -3.20 -39.14 11.63
N PHE A 255 -3.93 -39.20 12.74
CA PHE A 255 -3.62 -38.47 13.95
C PHE A 255 -2.86 -39.30 15.00
N GLY A 256 -2.72 -40.62 14.80
CA GLY A 256 -1.86 -41.45 15.65
C GLY A 256 -0.37 -41.07 15.59
N GLY A 257 0.05 -40.31 14.56
CA GLY A 257 1.39 -39.75 14.44
C GLY A 257 1.55 -38.32 14.99
N MET A 258 0.63 -37.86 15.85
CA MET A 258 0.69 -36.55 16.51
C MET A 258 1.18 -36.70 17.96
N HIS A 259 2.43 -36.32 18.18
CA HIS A 259 3.08 -36.40 19.49
C HIS A 259 2.67 -35.23 20.38
N TYR A 260 2.03 -35.52 21.51
CA TYR A 260 1.67 -34.54 22.55
C TYR A 260 2.69 -34.47 23.69
N TYR A 261 3.60 -35.44 23.75
CA TYR A 261 4.69 -35.60 24.72
C TYR A 261 6.02 -35.56 23.98
N TRP A 262 7.13 -35.27 24.67
CA TRP A 262 8.44 -35.43 24.08
C TRP A 262 8.71 -36.90 23.76
N GLN A 263 9.41 -37.18 22.65
CA GLN A 263 9.75 -38.54 22.22
C GLN A 263 11.25 -38.84 22.34
N LYS A 264 12.07 -37.77 22.35
CA LYS A 264 13.53 -37.79 22.32
C LYS A 264 14.08 -36.53 22.99
N GLN A 265 15.36 -36.54 23.33
CA GLN A 265 16.10 -35.35 23.75
C GLN A 265 16.33 -34.39 22.58
N VAL A 266 16.70 -33.14 22.89
CA VAL A 266 17.03 -32.10 21.89
C VAL A 266 18.20 -32.53 21.00
N THR A 267 19.13 -33.32 21.56
CA THR A 267 20.29 -33.95 20.90
C THR A 267 19.93 -35.03 19.86
N TRP A 268 18.65 -35.48 19.86
CA TRP A 268 18.07 -36.65 19.17
C TRP A 268 18.36 -38.02 19.82
N GLU A 269 18.93 -38.04 21.02
CA GLU A 269 19.10 -39.26 21.82
C GLU A 269 17.76 -39.70 22.47
N PRO A 270 17.65 -40.95 22.94
CA PRO A 270 16.50 -41.41 23.75
C PRO A 270 16.31 -40.53 25.00
N LEU A 271 15.09 -40.49 25.53
CA LEU A 271 14.84 -39.87 26.84
C LEU A 271 15.47 -40.71 27.95
N THR A 272 16.06 -40.06 28.95
CA THR A 272 16.50 -40.71 30.19
C THR A 272 15.32 -40.94 31.14
N GLU A 273 15.51 -41.78 32.16
CA GLU A 273 14.54 -41.95 33.24
C GLU A 273 14.26 -40.61 33.94
N GLU A 274 15.29 -39.80 34.22
CA GLU A 274 15.16 -38.45 34.78
C GLU A 274 14.29 -37.50 33.92
N ASP A 275 14.42 -37.53 32.59
CA ASP A 275 13.56 -36.75 31.68
C ASP A 275 12.11 -37.25 31.74
N MET A 276 11.92 -38.57 31.80
CA MET A 276 10.61 -39.22 31.84
C MET A 276 9.87 -38.99 33.16
N GLU A 277 10.60 -38.95 34.28
CA GLU A 277 10.10 -38.57 35.61
C GLU A 277 9.78 -37.08 35.68
N ARG A 278 10.64 -36.20 35.13
CA ARG A 278 10.36 -34.75 35.05
C ARG A 278 9.06 -34.47 34.28
N GLU A 279 8.87 -35.09 33.10
CA GLU A 279 7.64 -34.89 32.32
C GLU A 279 6.40 -35.39 33.06
N ALA A 280 6.50 -36.49 33.82
CA ALA A 280 5.42 -37.00 34.66
C ALA A 280 5.12 -36.10 35.88
N ALA A 281 6.14 -35.51 36.50
CA ALA A 281 5.98 -34.57 37.62
C ALA A 281 5.37 -33.24 37.18
N GLU A 282 5.78 -32.71 36.01
CA GLU A 282 5.15 -31.53 35.40
C GLU A 282 3.66 -31.78 35.07
N GLU A 283 3.32 -32.99 34.62
CA GLU A 283 1.94 -33.40 34.38
C GLU A 283 1.10 -33.52 35.66
N ALA A 284 1.63 -34.16 36.71
CA ALA A 284 0.95 -34.28 38.00
C ALA A 284 0.62 -32.89 38.59
N ALA A 285 1.61 -31.98 38.60
CA ALA A 285 1.43 -30.61 39.07
C ALA A 285 0.41 -29.82 38.21
N ALA A 286 0.38 -30.03 36.89
CA ALA A 286 -0.60 -29.40 36.01
C ALA A 286 -2.03 -29.91 36.24
N ALA A 287 -2.20 -31.21 36.50
CA ALA A 287 -3.49 -31.82 36.85
C ALA A 287 -4.00 -31.33 38.21
N GLU A 288 -3.12 -31.23 39.20
CA GLU A 288 -3.44 -30.72 40.53
C GLU A 288 -3.86 -29.24 40.49
N ALA A 289 -3.13 -28.40 39.75
CA ALA A 289 -3.49 -27.00 39.53
C ALA A 289 -4.84 -26.83 38.81
N PHE A 290 -5.20 -27.76 37.92
CA PHE A 290 -6.52 -27.77 37.26
C PHE A 290 -7.65 -28.17 38.22
N ALA A 291 -7.41 -29.11 39.13
CA ALA A 291 -8.36 -29.46 40.20
C ALA A 291 -8.59 -28.28 41.16
N GLN A 292 -7.51 -27.63 41.61
CA GLN A 292 -7.58 -26.46 42.51
C GLN A 292 -8.30 -25.25 41.89
N THR A 293 -8.26 -25.09 40.56
CA THR A 293 -8.93 -23.98 39.86
C THR A 293 -10.37 -24.27 39.43
N SER A 294 -10.84 -25.51 39.54
CA SER A 294 -12.22 -25.91 39.21
C SER A 294 -13.11 -26.17 40.44
N GLY A 295 -12.52 -26.41 41.63
CA GLY A 295 -13.24 -26.58 42.90
C GLY A 295 -13.86 -25.30 43.46
N GLY A 296 -15.03 -24.89 42.95
CA GLY A 296 -15.62 -23.56 43.20
C GLY A 296 -17.10 -23.50 43.58
N GLY A 297 -17.70 -24.50 44.25
CA GLY A 297 -19.08 -24.35 44.72
C GLY A 297 -19.73 -25.49 45.52
N SER A 298 -20.40 -25.09 46.61
CA SER A 298 -21.43 -25.80 47.40
C SER A 298 -21.01 -26.78 48.52
N SER A 299 -21.59 -26.53 49.71
CA SER A 299 -21.99 -27.47 50.78
C SER A 299 -20.97 -28.47 51.34
N GLY A 300 -20.71 -28.38 52.66
CA GLY A 300 -19.90 -29.35 53.41
C GLY A 300 -20.70 -30.46 54.11
N GLY A 301 -19.94 -31.41 54.66
CA GLY A 301 -20.34 -32.51 55.54
C GLY A 301 -19.18 -32.85 56.50
N GLU A 302 -19.43 -33.68 57.50
CA GLU A 302 -18.56 -33.85 58.69
C GLU A 302 -17.28 -34.71 58.44
N GLN A 303 -16.34 -34.59 59.39
CA GLN A 303 -15.48 -35.63 60.05
C GLN A 303 -15.20 -36.98 59.32
N GLU A 304 -14.03 -37.62 59.43
CA GLU A 304 -12.73 -37.32 60.10
C GLU A 304 -11.64 -38.30 59.55
N GLU A 305 -10.45 -38.32 60.18
CA GLU A 305 -9.42 -39.39 60.11
C GLU A 305 -8.68 -39.65 58.77
N GLU A 306 -7.34 -39.77 58.93
CA GLU A 306 -6.38 -40.62 58.16
C GLU A 306 -6.20 -40.38 56.62
N GLU A 307 -5.02 -40.54 56.02
CA GLU A 307 -3.70 -40.97 56.52
C GLU A 307 -2.52 -40.31 55.75
N GLU A 308 -1.29 -40.63 56.15
CA GLU A 308 -0.04 -40.14 55.58
C GLU A 308 0.24 -40.68 54.16
N PHE A 309 -0.15 -39.94 53.12
CA PHE A 309 0.36 -40.16 51.76
C PHE A 309 1.48 -39.17 51.39
N GLY A 310 2.71 -39.60 51.66
CA GLY A 310 3.91 -38.97 51.11
C GLY A 310 3.97 -39.07 49.58
N VAL A 311 4.83 -38.25 48.95
CA VAL A 311 5.00 -38.21 47.49
C VAL A 311 5.69 -39.48 47.00
N VAL A 312 4.91 -40.53 46.75
CA VAL A 312 5.35 -41.75 46.07
C VAL A 312 5.21 -41.54 44.57
N GLY A 313 6.31 -41.67 43.84
CA GLY A 313 6.32 -41.53 42.38
C GLY A 313 5.37 -42.52 41.71
N GLY A 314 4.63 -42.06 40.70
CA GLY A 314 3.87 -42.97 39.85
C GLY A 314 4.80 -43.99 39.19
N PRO A 315 4.36 -45.25 38.97
CA PRO A 315 5.23 -46.31 38.50
C PRO A 315 5.91 -45.93 37.18
N VAL A 316 7.25 -46.04 37.15
CA VAL A 316 8.05 -45.88 35.94
C VAL A 316 7.72 -47.05 35.01
N PHE A 317 6.91 -46.76 33.99
CA PHE A 317 6.58 -47.72 32.94
C PHE A 317 7.76 -47.88 31.99
N ASP A 318 8.02 -49.11 31.55
CA ASP A 318 8.94 -49.39 30.44
C ASP A 318 8.53 -48.61 29.19
N LEU A 319 9.50 -48.27 28.35
CA LEU A 319 9.34 -47.43 27.15
C LEU A 319 8.27 -47.97 26.20
N GLU A 320 8.16 -49.29 26.07
CA GLU A 320 7.13 -49.95 25.24
C GLU A 320 5.73 -49.75 25.85
N THR A 321 5.53 -50.07 27.13
CA THR A 321 4.25 -49.86 27.84
C THR A 321 3.86 -48.37 27.92
N ARG A 322 4.84 -47.45 28.05
CA ARG A 322 4.61 -46.00 27.96
C ARG A 322 4.11 -45.64 26.55
N ALA A 323 4.77 -46.13 25.49
CA ALA A 323 4.38 -45.85 24.11
C ALA A 323 2.97 -46.38 23.76
N GLU A 324 2.62 -47.59 24.20
CA GLU A 324 1.26 -48.15 24.05
C GLU A 324 0.21 -47.24 24.72
N ARG A 325 0.43 -46.86 25.98
CA ARG A 325 -0.49 -46.00 26.73
C ARG A 325 -0.68 -44.62 26.08
N LEU A 326 0.38 -44.04 25.50
CA LEU A 326 0.30 -42.78 24.76
C LEU A 326 -0.45 -42.92 23.41
N ALA A 327 -0.35 -44.07 22.75
CA ALA A 327 -1.13 -44.36 21.55
C ALA A 327 -2.62 -44.49 21.86
N ASP A 328 -2.98 -45.19 22.95
CA ASP A 328 -4.36 -45.32 23.44
C ASP A 328 -4.95 -43.97 23.86
N GLU A 329 -4.19 -43.11 24.56
CA GLU A 329 -4.63 -41.76 24.91
C GLU A 329 -4.87 -40.91 23.65
N SER A 330 -3.97 -40.97 22.67
CA SER A 330 -4.13 -40.27 21.39
C SER A 330 -5.36 -40.76 20.61
N ALA A 331 -5.65 -42.07 20.64
CA ALA A 331 -6.85 -42.65 20.06
C ALA A 331 -8.13 -42.21 20.80
N ALA A 332 -8.12 -42.21 22.14
CA ALA A 332 -9.23 -41.77 22.98
C ALA A 332 -9.55 -40.28 22.78
N ASN A 333 -8.55 -39.41 22.81
CA ASN A 333 -8.68 -37.98 22.49
C ASN A 333 -9.26 -37.78 21.08
N THR A 334 -8.76 -38.54 20.10
CA THR A 334 -9.27 -38.51 18.72
C THR A 334 -10.75 -38.94 18.63
N LEU A 335 -11.18 -39.95 19.39
CA LEU A 335 -12.59 -40.39 19.46
C LEU A 335 -13.49 -39.35 20.16
N ALA A 336 -12.98 -38.67 21.20
CA ALA A 336 -13.70 -37.59 21.88
C ALA A 336 -13.95 -36.39 20.93
N PHE A 337 -12.94 -35.96 20.18
CA PHE A 337 -13.06 -34.88 19.20
C PHE A 337 -13.97 -35.22 18.00
N PHE A 338 -13.93 -36.47 17.53
CA PHE A 338 -14.80 -36.97 16.44
C PHE A 338 -16.29 -36.74 16.74
N ASN A 339 -16.72 -37.12 17.94
CA ASN A 339 -18.12 -37.00 18.38
C ASN A 339 -18.52 -35.55 18.68
N SER A 340 -17.62 -34.76 19.30
CA SER A 340 -17.93 -33.42 19.82
C SER A 340 -17.79 -32.27 18.80
N LEU A 341 -16.67 -32.22 18.06
CA LEU A 341 -16.33 -31.07 17.20
C LEU A 341 -16.62 -31.33 15.71
N TYR A 342 -16.47 -32.57 15.25
CA TYR A 342 -16.52 -32.91 13.83
C TYR A 342 -17.85 -33.51 13.37
N GLY A 343 -18.81 -33.66 14.28
CA GLY A 343 -20.18 -34.09 13.96
C GLY A 343 -20.25 -35.53 13.45
N SER A 344 -19.44 -36.42 14.02
CA SER A 344 -19.42 -37.86 13.71
C SER A 344 -19.17 -38.20 12.23
N SER A 345 -18.22 -37.51 11.58
CA SER A 345 -17.77 -37.83 10.21
C SER A 345 -16.24 -37.85 10.12
N TRP A 346 -15.65 -39.01 9.81
CA TRP A 346 -14.19 -39.15 9.81
C TRP A 346 -13.56 -38.39 8.64
N GLN A 347 -14.22 -38.35 7.47
CA GLN A 347 -13.77 -37.51 6.35
C GLN A 347 -13.71 -36.02 6.74
N ARG A 348 -14.71 -35.53 7.48
CA ARG A 348 -14.75 -34.13 7.94
C ARG A 348 -13.64 -33.85 8.95
N MET A 349 -13.38 -34.77 9.87
CA MET A 349 -12.27 -34.69 10.81
C MET A 349 -10.91 -34.65 10.08
N PHE A 350 -10.66 -35.60 9.16
CA PHE A 350 -9.40 -35.67 8.38
C PHE A 350 -9.07 -34.39 7.61
N ARG A 351 -10.10 -33.65 7.18
CA ARG A 351 -9.99 -32.42 6.38
C ARG A 351 -9.88 -31.14 7.20
N LEU A 352 -10.32 -31.14 8.47
CA LEU A 352 -10.46 -29.92 9.28
C LEU A 352 -9.61 -29.91 10.55
N ARG A 353 -9.21 -31.07 11.09
CA ARG A 353 -8.31 -31.13 12.26
C ARG A 353 -6.87 -30.75 11.86
N PRO A 354 -6.22 -29.81 12.56
CA PRO A 354 -4.81 -29.48 12.31
C PRO A 354 -3.89 -30.70 12.46
N ARG A 355 -2.82 -30.76 11.67
CA ARG A 355 -1.72 -31.72 11.84
C ARG A 355 -0.43 -31.23 11.19
N ILE A 356 0.71 -31.74 11.67
CA ILE A 356 2.02 -31.51 11.07
C ILE A 356 2.15 -32.27 9.75
N ARG A 357 2.85 -31.67 8.78
CA ARG A 357 3.21 -32.30 7.50
C ARG A 357 4.70 -32.62 7.47
N PHE A 358 5.03 -33.91 7.44
CA PHE A 358 6.42 -34.38 7.38
C PHE A 358 7.03 -34.34 5.96
N ASN A 359 6.20 -34.20 4.93
CA ASN A 359 6.58 -34.28 3.52
C ASN A 359 7.15 -32.94 2.97
N GLY A 360 7.83 -32.14 3.79
CA GLY A 360 8.39 -30.85 3.38
C GLY A 360 8.94 -30.00 4.53
N CYS A 361 9.28 -28.75 4.23
CA CYS A 361 9.83 -27.79 5.17
C CYS A 361 8.86 -26.61 5.39
N TYR A 362 8.70 -26.19 6.63
CA TYR A 362 7.98 -24.97 7.01
C TYR A 362 8.94 -23.78 6.89
N ILE A 363 8.50 -22.69 6.25
CA ILE A 363 9.34 -21.54 5.94
C ILE A 363 8.67 -20.26 6.44
N SER A 364 9.33 -19.55 7.35
CA SER A 364 8.92 -18.22 7.82
C SER A 364 9.86 -17.16 7.28
N THR A 365 9.44 -16.44 6.23
CA THR A 365 10.16 -15.28 5.70
C THR A 365 9.93 -14.06 6.60
N VAL A 366 10.97 -13.64 7.31
CA VAL A 366 10.95 -12.44 8.15
C VAL A 366 11.67 -11.32 7.42
N ASN A 367 10.90 -10.30 7.03
CA ASN A 367 11.42 -9.07 6.44
C ASN A 367 11.48 -8.00 7.52
N TYR A 368 12.67 -7.48 7.85
CA TYR A 368 12.79 -6.30 8.70
C TYR A 368 13.46 -5.13 7.97
N VAL A 369 13.01 -3.93 8.33
CA VAL A 369 13.24 -2.71 7.57
C VAL A 369 14.20 -1.83 8.37
N ARG A 370 15.52 -1.99 8.16
CA ARG A 370 16.53 -1.14 8.78
C ARG A 370 16.69 0.13 7.95
N SER A 371 16.23 1.27 8.46
CA SER A 371 16.63 2.56 7.93
C SER A 371 18.15 2.72 8.08
N GLY A 372 18.85 3.15 7.02
CA GLY A 372 20.22 3.64 7.17
C GLY A 372 20.27 4.82 8.15
N MET A 373 21.44 5.11 8.73
CA MET A 373 21.60 6.19 9.71
C MET A 373 21.16 7.54 9.12
N ALA A 374 20.00 8.02 9.59
CA ALA A 374 19.42 9.26 9.12
C ALA A 374 20.13 10.46 9.77
N ASN A 375 21.01 11.12 9.02
CA ASN A 375 21.55 12.42 9.43
C ASN A 375 20.39 13.43 9.59
N SER A 376 20.35 14.11 10.75
CA SER A 376 19.16 14.79 11.31
C SER A 376 18.48 15.86 10.45
N ASN A 377 19.10 16.29 9.34
CA ASN A 377 18.62 17.34 8.44
C ASN A 377 18.28 16.85 7.01
N SER A 378 18.05 15.55 6.79
CA SER A 378 17.56 15.03 5.50
C SER A 378 16.04 14.89 5.45
N ILE A 379 15.44 15.24 4.30
CA ILE A 379 14.01 15.00 4.05
C ILE A 379 13.84 13.52 3.67
N THR A 380 12.78 12.88 4.15
CA THR A 380 12.55 11.41 4.06
C THR A 380 12.18 10.89 2.65
N TRP A 381 12.63 11.55 1.59
CA TRP A 381 12.58 11.06 0.20
C TRP A 381 14.02 10.78 -0.23
N GLY A 382 14.37 9.51 -0.47
CA GLY A 382 15.72 9.09 -0.85
C GLY A 382 16.64 8.62 0.29
N ALA A 383 16.13 8.46 1.52
CA ALA A 383 16.87 7.73 2.55
C ALA A 383 16.97 6.25 2.16
N PRO A 384 18.17 5.64 2.09
CA PRO A 384 18.32 4.22 1.77
C PRO A 384 17.72 3.36 2.88
N ILE A 385 16.87 2.42 2.47
CA ILE A 385 16.21 1.46 3.35
C ILE A 385 16.83 0.10 3.08
N HIS A 386 17.54 -0.45 4.05
CA HIS A 386 18.06 -1.81 3.97
C HIS A 386 16.98 -2.77 4.45
N VAL A 387 16.28 -3.41 3.50
CA VAL A 387 15.38 -4.52 3.79
C VAL A 387 16.24 -5.76 3.96
N VAL A 388 16.31 -6.28 5.18
CA VAL A 388 16.95 -7.57 5.46
C VAL A 388 15.85 -8.62 5.46
N THR A 389 15.92 -9.52 4.51
CA THR A 389 15.11 -10.73 4.45
C THR A 389 15.93 -11.86 5.06
N TYR A 390 15.39 -12.53 6.08
CA TYR A 390 15.90 -13.82 6.53
C TYR A 390 14.76 -14.84 6.59
N TYR A 391 15.12 -16.09 6.41
CA TYR A 391 14.21 -17.23 6.39
C TYR A 391 14.51 -18.11 7.60
N ARG A 392 13.48 -18.41 8.39
CA ARG A 392 13.53 -19.50 9.37
C ARG A 392 12.90 -20.74 8.74
N TYR A 393 13.70 -21.78 8.57
CA TYR A 393 13.27 -23.10 8.11
C TYR A 393 13.09 -24.03 9.30
N LEU A 394 11.97 -24.75 9.33
CA LEU A 394 11.72 -25.85 10.26
C LEU A 394 11.33 -27.10 9.47
N ARG A 395 12.02 -28.22 9.69
CA ARG A 395 11.63 -29.53 9.15
C ARG A 395 11.37 -30.50 10.29
N PHE A 396 10.14 -30.99 10.39
CA PHE A 396 9.72 -31.96 11.40
C PHE A 396 9.86 -33.39 10.87
N PHE A 397 10.15 -34.33 11.76
CA PHE A 397 10.23 -35.78 11.50
C PHE A 397 9.21 -36.54 12.37
N ARG A 398 8.82 -37.75 11.93
CA ARG A 398 7.75 -38.57 12.56
C ARG A 398 8.09 -39.11 13.96
N ASP A 399 9.34 -39.04 14.40
CA ASP A 399 9.86 -39.52 15.70
C ASP A 399 10.10 -38.38 16.70
N GLY A 400 9.35 -37.28 16.58
CA GLY A 400 9.40 -36.16 17.52
C GLY A 400 10.60 -35.21 17.38
N THR A 401 11.50 -35.41 16.40
CA THR A 401 12.63 -34.47 16.17
C THR A 401 12.42 -33.51 15.00
N CYS A 402 13.19 -32.42 14.98
CA CYS A 402 13.20 -31.45 13.90
C CYS A 402 14.61 -30.88 13.63
N LEU A 403 14.79 -30.27 12.45
CA LEU A 403 15.89 -29.35 12.15
C LEU A 403 15.37 -27.91 12.10
N SER A 404 16.12 -26.97 12.68
CA SER A 404 15.85 -25.53 12.66
C SER A 404 17.03 -24.77 12.08
N LEU A 405 16.83 -24.02 11.00
CA LEU A 405 17.87 -23.23 10.34
C LEU A 405 17.38 -21.79 10.15
N LEU A 406 18.22 -20.82 10.53
CA LEU A 406 17.98 -19.39 10.36
C LEU A 406 19.05 -18.83 9.42
N THR A 407 18.67 -18.47 8.19
CA THR A 407 19.63 -18.04 7.16
C THR A 407 19.01 -17.00 6.21
N THR A 408 19.85 -16.23 5.52
CA THR A 408 19.43 -15.35 4.41
C THR A 408 19.35 -16.07 3.07
N ALA A 409 19.82 -17.32 2.97
CA ALA A 409 19.75 -18.14 1.76
C ALA A 409 18.30 -18.48 1.37
N GLU A 410 18.01 -18.53 0.07
CA GLU A 410 16.66 -18.68 -0.46
C GLU A 410 16.16 -20.14 -0.41
N PRO A 411 14.82 -20.38 -0.44
CA PRO A 411 14.27 -21.72 -0.29
C PRO A 411 14.78 -22.76 -1.30
N ASN A 412 15.14 -22.33 -2.51
CA ASN A 412 15.67 -23.22 -3.54
C ASN A 412 16.98 -23.88 -3.08
N ASP A 413 17.87 -23.09 -2.46
CA ASP A 413 19.20 -23.51 -2.03
C ASP A 413 19.14 -24.33 -0.73
N VAL A 414 18.16 -24.05 0.13
CA VAL A 414 18.07 -24.63 1.48
C VAL A 414 17.23 -25.91 1.54
N VAL A 415 16.05 -25.94 0.89
CA VAL A 415 15.02 -26.96 1.17
C VAL A 415 15.46 -28.36 0.78
N HIS A 416 16.27 -28.50 -0.28
CA HIS A 416 16.76 -29.80 -0.75
C HIS A 416 17.92 -30.34 0.12
N HIS A 417 18.72 -29.44 0.73
CA HIS A 417 19.79 -29.82 1.66
C HIS A 417 19.29 -30.12 3.09
N LEU A 418 18.15 -29.59 3.53
CA LEU A 418 17.67 -29.73 4.92
C LEU A 418 17.11 -31.15 5.20
N THR A 419 17.97 -32.18 5.24
CA THR A 419 17.64 -33.59 5.55
C THR A 419 18.52 -34.13 6.69
N ARG A 420 18.17 -35.29 7.26
CA ARG A 420 19.02 -35.98 8.26
C ARG A 420 20.35 -36.44 7.66
N GLU A 421 20.32 -37.02 6.47
CA GLU A 421 21.48 -37.58 5.76
C GLU A 421 22.48 -36.47 5.38
N THR A 422 22.00 -35.34 4.85
CA THR A 422 22.86 -34.20 4.49
C THR A 422 23.45 -33.52 5.74
N TYR A 423 22.69 -33.47 6.84
CA TYR A 423 23.18 -32.93 8.11
C TYR A 423 24.26 -33.83 8.74
N ALA A 424 24.06 -35.15 8.75
CA ALA A 424 24.97 -36.10 9.37
C ALA A 424 26.27 -36.38 8.56
N SER A 425 26.28 -36.10 7.25
CA SER A 425 27.39 -36.48 6.35
C SER A 425 28.52 -35.45 6.22
N HIS A 426 28.43 -34.30 6.90
CA HIS A 426 29.36 -33.15 6.80
C HIS A 426 29.61 -32.61 5.37
N HIS A 427 29.01 -33.18 4.32
CA HIS A 427 29.05 -32.68 2.94
C HIS A 427 28.01 -31.58 2.67
N ALA A 428 27.40 -31.08 3.75
CA ALA A 428 26.72 -29.80 3.79
C ALA A 428 27.65 -28.68 3.31
N GLY A 429 27.31 -28.04 2.19
CA GLY A 429 27.86 -26.71 1.90
C GLY A 429 27.40 -25.68 2.96
N HIS A 430 28.09 -24.54 3.04
CA HIS A 430 27.89 -23.45 4.02
C HIS A 430 26.41 -23.02 4.27
N VAL A 431 25.49 -23.36 3.38
CA VAL A 431 24.05 -23.06 3.46
C VAL A 431 23.36 -23.67 4.69
N ILE A 432 23.76 -24.88 5.13
CA ILE A 432 23.12 -25.57 6.28
C ILE A 432 24.06 -25.77 7.48
N GLU A 433 25.27 -25.21 7.45
CA GLU A 433 26.28 -25.31 8.51
C GLU A 433 25.76 -24.77 9.87
N SER A 434 24.91 -23.75 9.84
CA SER A 434 24.22 -23.18 11.02
C SER A 434 22.87 -23.83 11.35
N ALA A 435 22.62 -25.08 10.92
CA ALA A 435 21.40 -25.80 11.27
C ALA A 435 21.50 -26.41 12.68
N LEU A 436 20.50 -26.15 13.50
CA LEU A 436 20.37 -26.66 14.86
C LEU A 436 19.48 -27.91 14.87
N LYS A 437 19.84 -28.94 15.64
CA LYS A 437 18.87 -29.97 16.00
C LYS A 437 17.82 -29.39 16.93
N GLY A 438 16.66 -30.03 16.95
CA GLY A 438 15.62 -29.79 17.94
C GLY A 438 14.65 -30.95 18.08
N ARG A 439 13.72 -30.79 19.02
CA ARG A 439 12.57 -31.67 19.25
C ARG A 439 11.26 -30.89 19.16
N TRP A 440 10.17 -31.59 18.84
CA TRP A 440 8.82 -31.03 18.78
C TRP A 440 7.81 -31.90 19.52
N ARG A 441 6.82 -31.24 20.13
CA ARG A 441 5.55 -31.85 20.59
C ARG A 441 4.40 -30.88 20.34
N LEU A 442 3.17 -31.35 20.46
CA LEU A 442 1.97 -30.52 20.46
C LEU A 442 1.63 -30.07 21.88
N ALA A 443 0.90 -28.97 22.01
CA ALA A 443 0.40 -28.51 23.30
C ALA A 443 -0.64 -29.50 23.87
N ARG A 444 -0.55 -29.74 25.19
CA ARG A 444 -1.45 -30.56 26.01
C ARG A 444 -2.42 -29.65 26.77
N ALA A 445 -3.57 -30.18 27.21
CA ALA A 445 -4.52 -29.40 28.00
C ALA A 445 -3.89 -28.77 29.26
N GLY A 446 -2.98 -29.50 29.92
CA GLY A 446 -2.21 -29.02 31.07
C GLY A 446 -1.20 -27.90 30.78
N ASP A 447 -0.77 -27.68 29.52
CA ASP A 447 0.15 -26.58 29.18
C ASP A 447 -0.51 -25.19 29.36
N ASN A 448 -1.85 -25.13 29.45
CA ASN A 448 -2.62 -23.90 29.56
C ASN A 448 -4.01 -24.14 30.21
N PRO A 449 -4.09 -24.36 31.55
CA PRO A 449 -5.27 -24.93 32.23
C PRO A 449 -6.56 -24.08 32.20
N GLY A 450 -6.56 -22.89 31.58
CA GLY A 450 -7.74 -22.06 31.36
C GLY A 450 -8.28 -22.05 29.92
N ALA A 451 -7.66 -22.79 28.99
CA ALA A 451 -8.06 -22.84 27.58
C ALA A 451 -8.92 -24.07 27.26
N SER A 452 -9.85 -23.94 26.30
CA SER A 452 -10.61 -25.11 25.83
C SER A 452 -9.71 -26.06 25.04
N LEU A 453 -10.03 -27.37 25.04
CA LEU A 453 -9.32 -28.38 24.24
C LEU A 453 -9.21 -27.99 22.75
N SER A 454 -10.23 -27.31 22.20
CA SER A 454 -10.26 -26.77 20.83
C SER A 454 -9.39 -25.53 20.57
N GLU A 455 -8.90 -24.86 21.62
CA GLU A 455 -7.94 -23.73 21.52
C GLU A 455 -6.50 -24.19 21.74
N VAL A 456 -6.30 -25.29 22.48
CA VAL A 456 -5.01 -25.97 22.65
C VAL A 456 -4.64 -26.80 21.42
N GLU A 457 -5.63 -27.44 20.77
CA GLU A 457 -5.41 -28.28 19.59
C GLU A 457 -4.95 -27.47 18.35
N GLY A 458 -3.63 -27.40 18.16
CA GLY A 458 -3.00 -26.84 16.97
C GLY A 458 -1.68 -26.11 17.20
N ASP A 459 -1.31 -25.83 18.44
CA ASP A 459 -0.02 -25.23 18.75
C ASP A 459 1.08 -26.30 18.83
N VAL A 460 2.14 -26.12 18.03
CA VAL A 460 3.37 -26.93 18.09
C VAL A 460 4.39 -26.22 18.96
N MET A 461 4.94 -26.96 19.92
CA MET A 461 6.05 -26.61 20.79
C MET A 461 7.35 -27.11 20.14
N VAL A 462 8.39 -26.27 20.08
CA VAL A 462 9.68 -26.61 19.46
C VAL A 462 10.83 -26.11 20.33
N GLU A 463 11.77 -27.00 20.63
CA GLU A 463 13.01 -26.73 21.38
C GLU A 463 14.23 -27.06 20.49
N THR A 464 15.31 -26.29 20.59
CA THR A 464 16.50 -26.42 19.74
C THR A 464 17.79 -26.28 20.54
N GLU A 465 18.86 -26.94 20.08
CA GLU A 465 20.21 -26.80 20.65
C GLU A 465 20.65 -25.32 20.70
N GLY A 466 21.41 -24.92 21.73
CA GLY A 466 22.02 -23.59 21.82
C GLY A 466 21.16 -22.46 22.41
N ILE A 467 19.98 -22.76 22.98
CA ILE A 467 19.26 -21.80 23.83
C ILE A 467 19.38 -22.21 25.30
N GLU A 468 20.39 -21.69 25.99
CA GLU A 468 20.45 -21.78 27.45
C GLU A 468 19.23 -21.05 28.06
N ALA A 469 18.62 -21.65 29.08
CA ALA A 469 17.39 -21.16 29.65
C ALA A 469 17.62 -19.86 30.44
N ILE A 470 17.25 -18.73 29.86
CA ILE A 470 17.07 -17.48 30.60
C ILE A 470 15.98 -17.74 31.66
N PRO A 471 16.29 -17.66 32.97
CA PRO A 471 15.32 -17.97 34.01
C PRO A 471 14.11 -17.04 33.89
N ASN A 472 12.92 -17.64 33.92
CA ASN A 472 11.61 -17.01 33.71
C ASN A 472 11.29 -16.52 32.27
N SER A 473 12.04 -16.91 31.23
CA SER A 473 11.55 -16.81 29.84
C SER A 473 11.73 -18.12 29.06
N ASN A 474 10.77 -19.03 29.24
CA ASN A 474 10.66 -20.28 28.50
C ASN A 474 10.53 -19.98 26.98
N PRO A 475 11.49 -20.37 26.11
CA PRO A 475 11.64 -19.87 24.73
C PRO A 475 10.69 -20.55 23.73
N ARG A 476 9.40 -20.61 24.06
CA ARG A 476 8.36 -21.35 23.32
C ARG A 476 8.16 -20.78 21.91
N ILE A 477 8.63 -21.50 20.88
CA ILE A 477 8.33 -21.20 19.47
C ILE A 477 6.93 -21.71 19.13
N HIS A 478 5.90 -20.92 19.45
CA HIS A 478 4.51 -21.24 19.07
C HIS A 478 4.36 -21.24 17.53
N VAL A 479 4.28 -22.43 16.93
CA VAL A 479 3.87 -22.59 15.52
C VAL A 479 2.39 -22.95 15.49
N GLN A 480 1.53 -21.93 15.50
CA GLN A 480 0.08 -22.07 15.47
C GLN A 480 -0.39 -22.64 14.11
N THR A 481 -0.80 -23.91 14.06
CA THR A 481 -1.21 -24.59 12.82
C THR A 481 -2.67 -24.29 12.42
N SER A 482 -3.04 -23.00 12.40
CA SER A 482 -4.42 -22.57 12.18
C SER A 482 -4.93 -22.80 10.74
N ILE A 483 -5.55 -23.95 10.51
CA ILE A 483 -6.74 -24.04 9.62
C ILE A 483 -7.98 -23.79 10.48
N THR A 484 -8.03 -22.63 11.14
CA THR A 484 -9.20 -22.24 11.93
C THR A 484 -10.34 -21.81 11.00
N PRO A 485 -11.58 -22.31 11.20
CA PRO A 485 -12.76 -21.73 10.57
C PRO A 485 -13.07 -20.36 11.19
N LEU A 486 -12.36 -19.32 10.71
CA LEU A 486 -12.55 -17.89 10.99
C LEU A 486 -12.86 -17.55 12.47
N PRO A 487 -11.84 -17.39 13.33
CA PRO A 487 -12.04 -16.93 14.70
C PRO A 487 -12.51 -15.47 14.68
N THR A 488 -13.76 -15.23 15.07
CA THR A 488 -14.40 -13.91 14.94
C THR A 488 -14.05 -13.01 16.11
N HIS A 489 -12.93 -12.29 16.00
CA HIS A 489 -12.48 -11.30 16.98
C HIS A 489 -13.60 -10.36 17.43
N GLN A 490 -13.84 -10.36 18.73
CA GLN A 490 -14.76 -9.46 19.40
C GLN A 490 -13.97 -8.35 20.12
N PRO A 491 -14.59 -7.19 20.39
CA PRO A 491 -13.85 -6.05 20.92
C PRO A 491 -13.63 -6.18 22.43
N ILE A 492 -12.46 -5.74 22.88
CA ILE A 492 -12.13 -5.56 24.30
C ILE A 492 -13.17 -4.62 24.95
N LYS A 493 -13.92 -5.14 25.92
CA LYS A 493 -14.82 -4.34 26.76
C LYS A 493 -14.00 -3.44 27.69
N LEU A 494 -13.71 -2.21 27.26
CA LEU A 494 -13.80 -1.09 28.20
C LEU A 494 -15.27 -0.66 28.23
N GLY A 495 -15.96 -1.00 29.32
CA GLY A 495 -17.31 -0.52 29.69
C GLY A 495 -18.26 -0.24 28.51
N SER A 496 -18.92 -1.27 27.99
CA SER A 496 -19.85 -1.15 26.86
C SER A 496 -21.19 -0.50 27.25
N GLY A 497 -21.16 0.77 27.63
CA GLY A 497 -22.35 1.62 27.63
C GLY A 497 -22.86 1.78 26.20
N GLY A 498 -23.91 1.03 25.85
CA GLY A 498 -24.53 0.98 24.52
C GLY A 498 -25.29 2.25 24.12
N GLY A 499 -24.83 3.43 24.54
CA GLY A 499 -25.47 4.71 24.31
C GLY A 499 -25.02 5.42 23.02
N PRO A 500 -25.72 6.50 22.62
CA PRO A 500 -25.45 7.23 21.38
C PRO A 500 -24.00 7.75 21.27
N LEU A 501 -23.32 8.03 22.39
CA LEU A 501 -21.93 8.46 22.44
C LEU A 501 -20.96 7.48 21.74
N ALA A 502 -21.23 6.17 21.79
CA ALA A 502 -20.42 5.17 21.10
C ALA A 502 -20.61 5.24 19.56
N LEU A 503 -21.82 5.52 19.09
CA LEU A 503 -22.10 5.75 17.66
C LEU A 503 -21.43 7.04 17.17
N PHE A 504 -21.55 8.14 17.92
CA PHE A 504 -20.89 9.40 17.61
C PHE A 504 -19.36 9.24 17.52
N ARG A 505 -18.72 8.56 18.49
CA ARG A 505 -17.27 8.28 18.44
C ARG A 505 -16.86 7.55 17.16
N ASN A 506 -17.66 6.60 16.68
CA ASN A 506 -17.42 5.84 15.45
C ASN A 506 -17.62 6.64 14.15
N ILE A 507 -18.41 7.71 14.17
CA ILE A 507 -18.63 8.64 13.04
C ILE A 507 -17.48 9.65 12.94
N TYR A 508 -16.97 10.13 14.08
CA TYR A 508 -15.90 11.14 14.11
C TYR A 508 -14.48 10.57 13.99
N ASP A 509 -14.34 9.24 13.95
CA ASP A 509 -13.09 8.51 13.71
C ASP A 509 -12.33 9.01 12.46
N LEU A 510 -11.01 8.84 12.46
CA LEU A 510 -10.14 9.25 11.36
C LEU A 510 -10.24 8.29 10.18
N ASP A 511 -10.41 6.98 10.40
CA ASP A 511 -10.67 5.99 9.32
C ASP A 511 -11.95 6.29 8.54
N THR A 512 -13.01 6.69 9.25
CA THR A 512 -14.28 7.13 8.68
C THR A 512 -14.07 8.33 7.74
N LEU A 513 -13.08 9.18 8.03
CA LEU A 513 -12.76 10.34 7.21
C LEU A 513 -11.82 9.97 6.06
N ASP A 514 -10.60 9.53 6.36
CA ASP A 514 -9.59 9.13 5.37
C ASP A 514 -8.67 8.05 5.96
N THR A 515 -8.63 6.86 5.38
CA THR A 515 -7.73 5.76 5.84
C THR A 515 -6.25 6.13 5.70
N ARG A 516 -5.93 7.16 4.91
CA ARG A 516 -4.61 7.80 4.80
C ARG A 516 -4.14 8.52 6.09
N PHE A 517 -4.94 8.51 7.16
CA PHE A 517 -4.63 9.13 8.45
C PHE A 517 -4.10 8.13 9.48
N THR A 518 -4.56 6.89 9.39
CA THR A 518 -4.23 5.77 10.28
C THR A 518 -3.19 4.84 9.65
N HIS A 519 -3.27 4.63 8.33
CA HIS A 519 -2.30 3.86 7.56
C HIS A 519 -1.18 4.76 7.01
N PRO A 520 0.11 4.42 7.22
CA PRO A 520 1.23 5.14 6.63
C PRO A 520 1.16 5.12 5.10
N SER A 521 1.41 6.26 4.46
CA SER A 521 1.19 6.48 3.02
C SER A 521 2.16 5.76 2.07
N GLY A 522 2.86 4.72 2.54
CA GLY A 522 3.74 3.84 1.76
C GLY A 522 3.60 2.37 2.17
N VAL A 523 2.52 2.03 2.91
CA VAL A 523 2.17 0.66 3.30
C VAL A 523 0.93 0.24 2.50
N PRO A 524 0.94 -0.93 1.82
CA PRO A 524 -0.23 -1.44 1.10
C PRO A 524 -1.41 -1.77 2.03
N TYR A 525 -2.63 -1.55 1.55
CA TYR A 525 -3.89 -1.80 2.26
C TYR A 525 -4.31 -3.27 2.15
N ARG A 526 -4.32 -4.00 3.28
CA ARG A 526 -4.76 -5.40 3.32
C ARG A 526 -6.22 -5.55 2.78
N PRO A 527 -6.51 -6.52 1.89
CA PRO A 527 -7.86 -6.74 1.36
C PRO A 527 -8.93 -6.98 2.44
N LEU A 528 -10.17 -6.57 2.15
CA LEU A 528 -11.27 -6.51 3.13
C LEU A 528 -12.20 -7.74 3.16
N GLU A 529 -11.93 -8.78 2.37
CA GLU A 529 -12.77 -9.99 2.30
C GLU A 529 -12.78 -10.81 3.62
N SER A 530 -11.91 -10.46 4.58
CA SER A 530 -11.90 -10.98 5.95
C SER A 530 -12.88 -10.30 6.92
N ARG A 531 -13.88 -9.54 6.44
CA ARG A 531 -14.85 -8.80 7.28
C ARG A 531 -16.31 -8.91 6.82
N SER A 532 -16.92 -10.07 7.09
CA SER A 532 -18.39 -10.24 7.11
C SER A 532 -19.01 -9.73 8.42
N PRO A 533 -20.34 -9.47 8.50
CA PRO A 533 -20.92 -8.65 9.58
C PRO A 533 -21.25 -9.38 10.90
N ASP A 534 -21.61 -10.67 10.84
CA ASP A 534 -22.63 -11.23 11.77
C ASP A 534 -22.13 -11.95 13.03
N LYS A 535 -20.89 -11.70 13.51
CA LYS A 535 -20.43 -12.19 14.81
C LYS A 535 -19.73 -11.10 15.64
N ARG A 536 -20.46 -10.53 16.61
CA ARG A 536 -19.95 -9.53 17.56
C ARG A 536 -20.60 -9.63 18.96
N ARG A 537 -20.13 -10.52 19.84
CA ARG A 537 -20.31 -10.38 21.29
C ARG A 537 -19.25 -11.17 22.07
N ASP A 538 -18.43 -10.45 22.83
CA ASP A 538 -17.61 -10.92 23.98
C ASP A 538 -16.12 -11.34 23.79
N SER A 539 -15.18 -10.38 23.76
CA SER A 539 -13.78 -10.64 24.22
C SER A 539 -13.02 -9.38 24.72
N SER A 540 -13.31 -8.95 25.95
CA SER A 540 -12.27 -8.50 26.91
C SER A 540 -11.50 -9.74 27.42
N SER A 541 -10.20 -9.68 27.76
CA SER A 541 -9.29 -8.53 27.89
C SER A 541 -7.83 -8.97 27.95
N SER A 542 -6.92 -8.22 27.33
CA SER A 542 -5.53 -8.09 27.76
C SER A 542 -4.91 -6.79 27.23
N SER A 543 -4.02 -6.16 28.00
CA SER A 543 -3.47 -4.83 27.70
C SER A 543 -1.97 -4.89 27.45
N SER A 544 -1.57 -5.18 26.21
CA SER A 544 -0.18 -5.02 25.76
C SER A 544 -0.01 -3.69 25.04
N SER A 545 0.83 -2.80 25.59
CA SER A 545 1.12 -1.48 25.00
C SER A 545 1.67 -1.58 23.58
N PRO A 546 1.27 -0.70 22.63
CA PRO A 546 1.88 -0.65 21.31
C PRO A 546 3.38 -0.35 21.40
N LYS A 547 4.23 -1.14 20.73
CA LYS A 547 5.66 -0.81 20.62
C LYS A 547 5.83 0.54 19.89
N PRO A 548 6.68 1.46 20.39
CA PRO A 548 6.77 2.81 19.86
C PRO A 548 7.33 2.86 18.43
N ILE A 549 6.90 3.86 17.66
CA ILE A 549 7.38 4.09 16.29
C ILE A 549 8.86 4.54 16.35
N PRO A 550 9.80 3.88 15.64
CA PRO A 550 11.18 4.33 15.57
C PRO A 550 11.28 5.76 15.03
N GLY A 551 11.92 6.66 15.79
CA GLY A 551 12.04 8.08 15.45
C GLY A 551 10.89 8.98 15.95
N GLY A 552 9.87 8.42 16.61
CA GLY A 552 8.98 9.20 17.47
C GLY A 552 9.68 9.56 18.79
N GLY A 553 9.66 10.83 19.18
CA GLY A 553 10.11 11.22 20.52
C GLY A 553 9.23 10.63 21.61
N SER A 554 9.78 10.47 22.83
CA SER A 554 9.08 9.91 24.00
C SER A 554 7.64 10.44 24.12
N THR A 555 6.66 9.55 24.12
CA THR A 555 5.25 9.91 24.20
C THR A 555 4.88 10.24 25.64
N GLU A 556 4.85 11.54 25.96
CA GLU A 556 4.47 12.07 27.27
C GLU A 556 3.12 11.48 27.77
N PRO A 557 2.92 11.26 29.07
CA PRO A 557 1.66 10.76 29.61
C PRO A 557 0.47 11.72 29.39
N PRO A 558 -0.79 11.22 29.38
CA PRO A 558 -1.96 12.02 29.06
C PRO A 558 -2.26 13.10 30.09
N LYS A 559 -2.29 14.37 29.64
CA LYS A 559 -2.43 15.54 30.52
C LYS A 559 -3.88 15.90 30.85
N TRP A 560 -4.86 15.27 30.22
CA TRP A 560 -6.30 15.55 30.40
C TRP A 560 -6.81 15.52 31.85
N LYS A 561 -6.12 14.83 32.77
CA LYS A 561 -6.48 14.75 34.21
C LYS A 561 -5.61 15.66 35.11
N THR A 562 -4.72 16.49 34.58
CA THR A 562 -3.88 17.39 35.38
C THR A 562 -4.66 18.65 35.81
N PRO A 563 -4.29 19.31 36.92
CA PRO A 563 -4.92 20.57 37.34
C PRO A 563 -4.79 21.69 36.29
N GLU A 564 -3.71 21.68 35.50
CA GLU A 564 -3.53 22.57 34.33
C GLU A 564 -4.69 22.39 33.32
N PHE A 565 -5.06 21.14 33.01
CA PHE A 565 -6.13 20.86 32.06
C PHE A 565 -7.53 21.02 32.66
N LEU A 566 -7.71 20.83 33.97
CA LEU A 566 -8.96 21.18 34.66
C LEU A 566 -9.25 22.69 34.58
N LEU A 567 -8.22 23.53 34.77
CA LEU A 567 -8.32 24.97 34.54
C LEU A 567 -8.63 25.28 33.07
N TYR A 568 -8.01 24.58 32.12
CA TYR A 568 -8.31 24.75 30.69
C TYR A 568 -9.75 24.36 30.32
N TYR A 569 -10.32 23.32 30.94
CA TYR A 569 -11.74 22.99 30.77
C TYR A 569 -12.66 24.08 31.31
N LEU A 570 -12.35 24.69 32.45
CA LEU A 570 -13.10 25.85 32.98
C LEU A 570 -13.05 27.04 32.02
N VAL A 571 -11.86 27.37 31.48
CA VAL A 571 -11.70 28.42 30.47
C VAL A 571 -12.52 28.11 29.21
N PHE A 572 -12.50 26.86 28.71
CA PHE A 572 -13.32 26.45 27.56
C PHE A 572 -14.83 26.57 27.85
N ALA A 573 -15.27 26.17 29.04
CA ALA A 573 -16.68 26.20 29.45
C ALA A 573 -17.24 27.62 29.59
N LEU A 574 -16.40 28.60 29.92
CA LEU A 574 -16.78 30.02 29.96
C LEU A 574 -16.62 30.69 28.59
N ALA A 575 -15.48 30.48 27.92
CA ALA A 575 -15.13 31.18 26.69
C ALA A 575 -15.99 30.78 25.49
N ILE A 576 -16.26 29.49 25.26
CA ILE A 576 -17.01 29.08 24.05
C ILE A 576 -18.47 29.62 24.08
N PRO A 577 -19.23 29.51 25.18
CA PRO A 577 -20.55 30.12 25.26
C PRO A 577 -20.50 31.65 25.14
N ALA A 578 -19.52 32.33 25.75
CA ALA A 578 -19.37 33.78 25.63
C ALA A 578 -19.04 34.22 24.19
N MET A 579 -18.15 33.50 23.49
CA MET A 579 -17.80 33.77 22.10
C MET A 579 -19.03 33.68 21.19
N PHE A 580 -19.82 32.60 21.32
CA PHE A 580 -21.06 32.45 20.56
C PHE A 580 -22.12 33.47 20.97
N TYR A 581 -22.26 33.75 22.27
CA TYR A 581 -23.22 34.73 22.79
C TYR A 581 -23.00 36.11 22.17
N VAL A 582 -21.76 36.61 22.09
CA VAL A 582 -21.46 37.96 21.59
C VAL A 582 -21.76 38.12 20.08
N ALA A 583 -21.55 37.07 19.27
CA ALA A 583 -21.92 37.08 17.85
C ALA A 583 -23.44 36.91 17.65
N TYR A 584 -24.07 36.07 18.48
CA TYR A 584 -25.52 35.92 18.53
C TYR A 584 -26.24 37.20 18.99
N ASP A 585 -25.69 37.94 19.96
CA ASP A 585 -26.26 39.17 20.55
C ASP A 585 -26.54 40.23 19.48
N VAL A 586 -25.53 40.50 18.64
CA VAL A 586 -25.64 41.46 17.52
C VAL A 586 -26.45 40.94 16.32
N SER A 587 -26.84 39.67 16.35
CA SER A 587 -27.69 39.02 15.34
C SER A 587 -29.17 38.97 15.75
N ARG A 588 -29.56 39.49 16.92
CA ARG A 588 -30.97 39.44 17.38
C ARG A 588 -31.84 40.51 16.73
N PRO A 589 -33.15 40.26 16.54
CA PRO A 589 -34.13 41.29 16.20
C PRO A 589 -34.22 42.45 17.21
N THR A 590 -33.69 42.27 18.43
CA THR A 590 -33.61 43.30 19.47
C THR A 590 -32.40 44.22 19.34
N ASP A 591 -31.46 43.94 18.43
CA ASP A 591 -30.30 44.82 18.21
C ASP A 591 -30.73 46.06 17.39
N PRO A 592 -30.42 47.30 17.81
CA PRO A 592 -30.78 48.52 17.08
C PRO A 592 -30.28 48.58 15.62
N ARG A 593 -29.30 47.77 15.24
CA ARG A 593 -28.72 47.70 13.89
C ARG A 593 -29.42 46.67 13.01
N TYR A 594 -30.24 45.77 13.57
CA TYR A 594 -30.90 44.66 12.86
C TYR A 594 -31.66 45.06 11.57
N PRO A 595 -32.47 46.15 11.54
CA PRO A 595 -33.18 46.56 10.33
C PRO A 595 -32.26 46.90 9.13
N ARG A 596 -30.97 47.20 9.36
CA ARG A 596 -30.01 47.51 8.28
C ARG A 596 -29.63 46.27 7.45
N PHE A 597 -29.67 45.09 8.05
CA PHE A 597 -29.28 43.82 7.42
C PHE A 597 -30.42 42.80 7.26
N GLU A 598 -31.55 42.97 7.93
CA GLU A 598 -32.72 42.06 7.84
C GLU A 598 -33.13 41.73 6.40
N ARG A 599 -33.06 42.71 5.48
CA ARG A 599 -33.35 42.54 4.03
C ARG A 599 -32.47 41.52 3.28
N PHE A 600 -31.40 41.00 3.90
CA PHE A 600 -30.56 39.93 3.35
C PHE A 600 -30.88 38.55 3.94
N LEU A 601 -31.70 38.51 4.98
CA LEU A 601 -32.21 37.29 5.59
C LEU A 601 -33.45 36.79 4.83
N SER A 602 -33.71 35.50 4.95
CA SER A 602 -34.91 34.83 4.42
C SER A 602 -35.54 33.99 5.53
N ASP A 603 -36.80 33.60 5.41
CA ASP A 603 -37.43 32.76 6.43
C ASP A 603 -36.75 31.39 6.54
N GLY A 604 -36.53 30.95 7.78
CA GLY A 604 -35.82 29.72 8.12
C GLY A 604 -36.75 28.52 8.23
N TRP A 605 -36.17 27.34 8.46
CA TRP A 605 -36.93 26.13 8.82
C TRP A 605 -37.10 25.97 10.33
N ILE A 606 -36.39 26.78 11.14
CA ILE A 606 -36.59 26.88 12.59
C ILE A 606 -37.72 27.90 12.86
N PRO A 607 -38.82 27.52 13.54
CA PRO A 607 -39.92 28.44 13.85
C PRO A 607 -39.45 29.72 14.56
N GLY A 608 -39.91 30.88 14.09
CA GLY A 608 -39.52 32.18 14.64
C GLY A 608 -38.07 32.61 14.36
N ARG A 609 -37.32 31.92 13.50
CA ARG A 609 -35.96 32.30 13.08
C ARG A 609 -35.86 32.45 11.58
N LYS A 610 -35.19 33.53 11.16
CA LYS A 610 -34.74 33.71 9.79
C LYS A 610 -33.40 32.98 9.60
N ILE A 611 -32.95 32.86 8.37
CA ILE A 611 -31.66 32.26 7.98
C ILE A 611 -30.89 33.24 7.08
N ASP A 612 -29.59 33.38 7.33
CA ASP A 612 -28.67 34.13 6.49
C ASP A 612 -28.35 33.36 5.20
N ASN A 613 -29.05 33.71 4.12
CA ASN A 613 -28.79 33.25 2.76
C ASN A 613 -28.04 34.31 1.92
N SER A 614 -27.27 35.20 2.55
CA SER A 614 -26.60 36.32 1.88
C SER A 614 -25.43 35.91 0.97
N ASP A 615 -24.73 34.82 1.28
CA ASP A 615 -23.62 34.28 0.49
C ASP A 615 -24.13 33.59 -0.79
N ALA A 616 -23.70 34.10 -1.94
CA ALA A 616 -24.17 33.62 -3.23
C ALA A 616 -23.70 32.19 -3.58
N GLN A 617 -22.52 31.77 -3.11
CA GLN A 617 -21.96 30.46 -3.44
C GLN A 617 -22.63 29.36 -2.62
N TYR A 618 -22.73 29.53 -1.29
CA TYR A 618 -23.40 28.57 -0.42
C TYR A 618 -24.89 28.48 -0.73
N ARG A 619 -25.60 29.60 -0.93
CA ARG A 619 -27.00 29.60 -1.36
C ARG A 619 -27.22 28.85 -2.68
N THR A 620 -26.28 28.95 -3.63
CA THR A 620 -26.35 28.22 -4.90
C THR A 620 -26.10 26.71 -4.71
N PHE A 621 -25.14 26.33 -3.87
CA PHE A 621 -24.94 24.92 -3.49
C PHE A 621 -26.18 24.35 -2.79
N ARG A 622 -26.71 25.05 -1.77
CA ARG A 622 -27.91 24.71 -0.99
C ARG A 622 -29.13 24.49 -1.89
N ARG A 623 -29.43 25.43 -2.80
CA ARG A 623 -30.57 25.33 -3.74
C ARG A 623 -30.46 24.14 -4.68
N ASN A 624 -29.26 23.80 -5.15
CA ASN A 624 -29.04 22.70 -6.09
C ASN A 624 -28.80 21.34 -5.41
N LEU A 625 -28.65 21.30 -4.08
CA LEU A 625 -28.30 20.09 -3.34
C LEU A 625 -29.25 18.90 -3.59
N PRO A 626 -30.59 19.06 -3.71
CA PRO A 626 -31.47 17.93 -4.04
C PRO A 626 -31.19 17.35 -5.43
N ALA A 627 -30.97 18.19 -6.44
CA ALA A 627 -30.66 17.75 -7.81
C ALA A 627 -29.27 17.07 -7.87
N MET A 628 -28.28 17.62 -7.16
CA MET A 628 -26.96 17.00 -7.04
C MET A 628 -27.03 15.66 -6.28
N ALA A 629 -27.83 15.54 -5.23
CA ALA A 629 -28.06 14.28 -4.52
C ALA A 629 -28.74 13.22 -5.41
N GLY A 630 -29.67 13.65 -6.28
CA GLY A 630 -30.21 12.81 -7.35
C GLY A 630 -29.12 12.29 -8.29
N LEU A 631 -28.23 13.16 -8.78
CA LEU A 631 -27.09 12.76 -9.63
C LEU A 631 -26.11 11.82 -8.92
N LEU A 632 -25.86 12.04 -7.62
CA LEU A 632 -24.98 11.21 -6.78
C LEU A 632 -25.45 9.75 -6.71
N LEU A 633 -26.77 9.52 -6.75
CA LEU A 633 -27.37 8.19 -6.83
C LEU A 633 -27.49 7.69 -8.27
N PHE A 634 -27.94 8.55 -9.19
CA PHE A 634 -28.22 8.19 -10.58
C PHE A 634 -26.96 7.80 -11.37
N HIS A 635 -25.84 8.53 -11.23
CA HIS A 635 -24.62 8.25 -12.00
C HIS A 635 -24.03 6.85 -11.70
N PRO A 636 -23.83 6.42 -10.43
CA PRO A 636 -23.41 5.06 -10.12
C PRO A 636 -24.43 3.97 -10.52
N LEU A 637 -25.74 4.27 -10.51
CA LEU A 637 -26.76 3.35 -11.01
C LEU A 637 -26.69 3.19 -12.53
N LEU A 638 -26.56 4.29 -13.28
CA LEU A 638 -26.40 4.29 -14.73
C LEU A 638 -25.11 3.55 -15.13
N ARG A 639 -24.02 3.68 -14.37
CA ARG A 639 -22.80 2.89 -14.56
C ARG A 639 -23.03 1.39 -14.36
N LYS A 640 -23.83 0.97 -13.37
CA LYS A 640 -24.21 -0.45 -13.20
C LYS A 640 -25.01 -0.97 -14.40
N VAL A 641 -25.99 -0.20 -14.90
CA VAL A 641 -26.78 -0.54 -16.09
C VAL A 641 -25.88 -0.66 -17.32
N TRP A 642 -25.00 0.32 -17.57
CA TRP A 642 -24.01 0.29 -18.66
C TRP A 642 -23.11 -0.95 -18.59
N ASN A 643 -22.60 -1.27 -17.40
CA ASN A 643 -21.78 -2.46 -17.20
C ASN A 643 -22.57 -3.75 -17.47
N ALA A 644 -23.85 -3.82 -17.10
CA ALA A 644 -24.70 -4.99 -17.39
C ALA A 644 -24.92 -5.14 -18.91
N VAL A 645 -25.36 -4.08 -19.60
CA VAL A 645 -25.64 -4.08 -21.04
C VAL A 645 -24.39 -4.40 -21.86
N THR A 646 -23.26 -3.75 -21.57
CA THR A 646 -21.98 -4.04 -22.26
C THR A 646 -21.41 -5.42 -21.91
N THR A 647 -21.78 -6.00 -20.76
CA THR A 647 -21.43 -7.39 -20.45
C THR A 647 -22.25 -8.39 -21.27
N ALA A 648 -23.55 -8.13 -21.43
CA ALA A 648 -24.44 -8.96 -22.22
C ALA A 648 -24.08 -8.92 -23.72
N ALA A 649 -23.86 -7.74 -24.30
CA ALA A 649 -23.46 -7.59 -25.70
C ALA A 649 -22.17 -8.36 -26.03
N HIS A 650 -21.18 -8.35 -25.12
CA HIS A 650 -19.94 -9.12 -25.23
C HIS A 650 -20.05 -10.59 -24.73
N ARG A 651 -21.24 -11.18 -24.73
CA ARG A 651 -21.42 -12.66 -24.68
C ARG A 651 -21.78 -13.27 -26.05
N GLY A 652 -22.18 -12.46 -27.02
CA GLY A 652 -22.63 -12.92 -28.35
C GLY A 652 -21.58 -12.79 -29.47
N GLY A 653 -20.28 -12.90 -29.15
CA GLY A 653 -19.21 -12.84 -30.14
C GLY A 653 -17.93 -13.50 -29.63
N ASP A 654 -17.26 -14.24 -30.50
CA ASP A 654 -16.16 -15.14 -30.15
C ASP A 654 -15.00 -14.42 -29.47
N VAL A 655 -14.62 -14.91 -28.29
CA VAL A 655 -13.42 -14.48 -27.57
C VAL A 655 -12.32 -15.50 -27.88
N LYS A 656 -11.33 -15.10 -28.69
CA LYS A 656 -10.12 -15.90 -28.90
C LYS A 656 -9.42 -16.15 -27.56
N GLU A 657 -9.18 -17.42 -27.26
CA GLU A 657 -8.43 -17.83 -26.07
C GLU A 657 -6.97 -17.35 -26.14
N GLY A 658 -6.37 -17.04 -24.99
CA GLY A 658 -4.97 -16.58 -24.93
C GLY A 658 -4.62 -15.54 -23.86
N THR A 659 -5.58 -15.05 -23.06
CA THR A 659 -5.30 -14.24 -21.84
C THR A 659 -5.80 -14.95 -20.60
N THR A 660 -5.09 -14.78 -19.47
CA THR A 660 -5.51 -15.44 -18.23
C THR A 660 -6.85 -14.87 -17.75
N ALA A 661 -7.73 -15.74 -17.22
CA ALA A 661 -9.10 -15.36 -16.88
C ALA A 661 -9.19 -14.21 -15.86
N LYS A 662 -8.16 -13.99 -15.02
CA LYS A 662 -8.10 -12.86 -14.08
C LYS A 662 -7.74 -11.54 -14.78
N GLU A 663 -6.77 -11.54 -15.69
CA GLU A 663 -6.35 -10.34 -16.42
C GLU A 663 -7.45 -9.82 -17.34
N GLY A 664 -8.16 -10.73 -18.03
CA GLY A 664 -9.32 -10.39 -18.86
C GLY A 664 -10.44 -9.69 -18.08
N VAL A 665 -10.69 -10.07 -16.82
CA VAL A 665 -11.69 -9.41 -15.94
C VAL A 665 -11.24 -8.00 -15.52
N VAL A 666 -9.96 -7.83 -15.17
CA VAL A 666 -9.39 -6.52 -14.78
C VAL A 666 -9.45 -5.52 -15.94
N GLU A 667 -9.04 -5.92 -17.13
CA GLU A 667 -9.04 -5.04 -18.29
C GLU A 667 -10.46 -4.79 -18.85
N ARG A 668 -11.36 -5.78 -18.75
CA ARG A 668 -12.81 -5.57 -19.03
C ARG A 668 -13.39 -4.48 -18.11
N ARG A 669 -13.11 -4.53 -16.81
CA ARG A 669 -13.51 -3.47 -15.86
C ARG A 669 -12.96 -2.11 -16.28
N PHE A 670 -11.67 -2.02 -16.58
CA PHE A 670 -11.02 -0.76 -16.97
C PHE A 670 -11.64 -0.17 -18.24
N ARG A 671 -11.81 -0.99 -19.29
CA ARG A 671 -12.45 -0.59 -20.55
C ARG A 671 -13.90 -0.16 -20.36
N GLN A 672 -14.70 -0.92 -19.60
CA GLN A 672 -16.10 -0.56 -19.31
C GLN A 672 -16.21 0.77 -18.57
N ARG A 673 -15.39 0.94 -17.51
CA ARG A 673 -15.37 2.15 -16.69
C ARG A 673 -14.95 3.37 -17.49
N THR A 674 -13.77 3.34 -18.13
CA THR A 674 -13.24 4.47 -18.92
C THR A 674 -14.12 4.86 -20.11
N SER A 675 -14.79 3.90 -20.75
CA SER A 675 -15.75 4.22 -21.82
C SER A 675 -17.06 4.81 -21.29
N PHE A 676 -17.55 4.39 -20.11
CA PHE A 676 -18.66 5.09 -19.44
C PHE A 676 -18.25 6.52 -19.08
N ASP A 677 -17.10 6.71 -18.43
CA ASP A 677 -16.64 8.04 -17.97
C ASP A 677 -16.48 9.01 -19.15
N PHE A 678 -16.01 8.52 -20.31
CA PHE A 678 -15.94 9.31 -21.54
C PHE A 678 -17.33 9.68 -22.09
N VAL A 679 -18.24 8.72 -22.26
CA VAL A 679 -19.58 8.99 -22.81
C VAL A 679 -20.39 9.88 -21.85
N PHE A 680 -20.33 9.62 -20.55
CA PHE A 680 -20.98 10.45 -19.54
C PHE A 680 -20.38 11.85 -19.51
N ALA A 681 -19.06 12.01 -19.62
CA ALA A 681 -18.42 13.33 -19.70
C ALA A 681 -18.95 14.19 -20.86
N LEU A 682 -19.14 13.61 -22.06
CA LEU A 682 -19.67 14.34 -23.21
C LEU A 682 -21.12 14.81 -22.96
N VAL A 683 -21.99 13.91 -22.49
CA VAL A 683 -23.39 14.25 -22.15
C VAL A 683 -23.45 15.27 -21.02
N PHE A 684 -22.62 15.11 -19.99
CA PHE A 684 -22.55 15.98 -18.82
C PHE A 684 -22.10 17.41 -19.20
N LEU A 685 -21.11 17.57 -20.08
CA LEU A 685 -20.73 18.89 -20.59
C LEU A 685 -21.86 19.58 -21.36
N VAL A 686 -22.59 18.84 -22.20
CA VAL A 686 -23.71 19.42 -22.97
C VAL A 686 -24.87 19.82 -22.04
N VAL A 687 -25.19 19.01 -21.04
CA VAL A 687 -26.21 19.35 -20.02
C VAL A 687 -25.78 20.53 -19.15
N LEU A 688 -24.50 20.61 -18.78
CA LEU A 688 -23.98 21.71 -17.95
C LEU A 688 -23.77 23.02 -18.72
N HIS A 689 -23.30 22.98 -19.95
CA HIS A 689 -22.75 24.15 -20.66
C HIS A 689 -23.33 24.38 -22.07
N GLY A 690 -24.26 23.52 -22.50
CA GLY A 690 -24.88 23.59 -23.83
C GLY A 690 -23.85 23.60 -24.95
N PHE A 691 -23.98 24.51 -25.91
CA PHE A 691 -22.99 24.64 -27.01
C PHE A 691 -21.59 25.01 -26.51
N SER A 692 -21.42 25.63 -25.34
CA SER A 692 -20.09 25.94 -24.79
C SER A 692 -19.31 24.68 -24.37
N ALA A 693 -19.95 23.50 -24.31
CA ALA A 693 -19.26 22.21 -24.24
C ALA A 693 -18.22 22.03 -25.37
N ILE A 694 -18.47 22.57 -26.57
CA ILE A 694 -17.54 22.52 -27.70
C ILE A 694 -16.27 23.32 -27.38
N LYS A 695 -16.40 24.50 -26.75
CA LYS A 695 -15.27 25.34 -26.31
C LYS A 695 -14.38 24.58 -25.32
N VAL A 696 -14.99 23.96 -24.32
CA VAL A 696 -14.31 23.10 -23.33
C VAL A 696 -13.56 21.95 -24.02
N LEU A 697 -14.22 21.23 -24.93
CA LEU A 697 -13.62 20.09 -25.64
C LEU A 697 -12.48 20.51 -26.59
N MET A 698 -12.55 21.67 -27.24
CA MET A 698 -11.44 22.21 -28.03
C MET A 698 -10.21 22.54 -27.17
N ILE A 699 -10.40 23.12 -25.98
CA ILE A 699 -9.29 23.41 -25.05
C ILE A 699 -8.66 22.11 -24.51
N LEU A 700 -9.49 21.12 -24.16
CA LEU A 700 -9.02 19.79 -23.78
C LEU A 700 -8.23 19.14 -24.93
N GLY A 701 -8.73 19.21 -26.16
CA GLY A 701 -8.05 18.75 -27.36
C GLY A 701 -6.71 19.43 -27.59
N GLY A 702 -6.65 20.76 -27.47
CA GLY A 702 -5.43 21.54 -27.60
C GLY A 702 -4.34 21.12 -26.62
N ASN A 703 -4.65 21.00 -25.33
CA ASN A 703 -3.69 20.51 -24.33
C ASN A 703 -3.24 19.06 -24.61
N TYR A 704 -4.13 18.18 -25.07
CA TYR A 704 -3.78 16.79 -25.40
C TYR A 704 -2.86 16.71 -26.63
N LEU A 705 -3.18 17.42 -27.71
CA LEU A 705 -2.37 17.46 -28.92
C LEU A 705 -0.99 18.07 -28.64
N LEU A 706 -0.93 19.13 -27.83
CA LEU A 706 0.32 19.72 -27.37
C LEU A 706 1.16 18.73 -26.54
N ALA A 707 0.53 18.04 -25.58
CA ALA A 707 1.23 17.09 -24.71
C ALA A 707 1.74 15.86 -25.48
N LYS A 708 1.01 15.38 -26.49
CA LYS A 708 1.38 14.22 -27.32
C LYS A 708 2.28 14.56 -28.51
N GLY A 709 2.22 15.79 -29.02
CA GLY A 709 2.91 16.22 -30.25
C GLY A 709 4.18 17.04 -30.06
N LEU A 710 4.40 17.69 -28.91
CA LEU A 710 5.66 18.40 -28.66
C LEU A 710 6.84 17.43 -28.42
N PRO A 711 8.06 17.75 -28.90
CA PRO A 711 9.27 17.05 -28.50
C PRO A 711 9.46 17.08 -26.98
N ARG A 712 9.85 15.95 -26.35
CA ARG A 712 9.88 15.74 -24.89
C ARG A 712 10.37 16.96 -24.09
N ARG A 713 11.48 17.59 -24.49
CA ARG A 713 12.10 18.74 -23.79
C ARG A 713 11.19 19.97 -23.66
N TYR A 714 10.18 20.11 -24.53
CA TYR A 714 9.24 21.23 -24.53
C TYR A 714 7.89 20.90 -23.89
N ILE A 715 7.56 19.63 -23.62
CA ILE A 715 6.25 19.24 -23.06
C ILE A 715 5.96 19.98 -21.74
N PRO A 716 6.87 20.08 -20.74
CA PRO A 716 6.56 20.77 -19.50
C PRO A 716 6.31 22.28 -19.70
N ALA A 717 7.17 22.94 -20.49
CA ALA A 717 7.06 24.37 -20.75
C ALA A 717 5.79 24.71 -21.55
N GLY A 718 5.53 23.97 -22.63
CA GLY A 718 4.33 24.12 -23.45
C GLY A 718 3.05 23.86 -22.67
N ALA A 719 3.04 22.84 -21.80
CA ALA A 719 1.88 22.54 -20.94
C ALA A 719 1.61 23.71 -19.97
N TRP A 720 2.63 24.24 -19.30
CA TRP A 720 2.45 25.39 -18.39
C TRP A 720 2.01 26.66 -19.14
N VAL A 721 2.66 27.00 -20.25
CA VAL A 721 2.30 28.17 -21.07
C VAL A 721 0.87 28.06 -21.58
N TYR A 722 0.50 26.94 -22.21
CA TYR A 722 -0.85 26.73 -22.74
C TYR A 722 -1.92 26.88 -21.66
N ASN A 723 -1.72 26.26 -20.51
CA ASN A 723 -2.70 26.28 -19.42
C ASN A 723 -2.80 27.64 -18.73
N ILE A 724 -1.70 28.36 -18.54
CA ILE A 724 -1.71 29.73 -17.97
C ILE A 724 -2.35 30.71 -18.96
N CYS A 725 -1.98 30.67 -20.25
CA CYS A 725 -2.62 31.49 -21.28
C CYS A 725 -4.12 31.19 -21.42
N THR A 726 -4.52 29.91 -21.27
CA THR A 726 -5.94 29.51 -21.25
C THR A 726 -6.69 30.14 -20.07
N LEU A 727 -6.12 30.17 -18.86
CA LEU A 727 -6.73 30.84 -17.71
C LEU A 727 -6.99 32.33 -18.01
N PHE A 728 -5.96 33.07 -18.43
CA PHE A 728 -6.10 34.49 -18.76
C PHE A 728 -7.12 34.73 -19.89
N ALA A 729 -7.04 33.97 -20.99
CA ALA A 729 -7.95 34.12 -22.12
C ALA A 729 -9.40 33.79 -21.76
N ASN A 730 -9.64 32.81 -20.88
CA ASN A 730 -10.98 32.44 -20.40
C ASN A 730 -11.67 33.60 -19.66
N GLU A 731 -10.95 34.30 -18.78
CA GLU A 731 -11.48 35.46 -18.03
C GLU A 731 -11.58 36.70 -18.93
N VAL A 732 -10.52 37.06 -19.66
CA VAL A 732 -10.46 38.25 -20.53
C VAL A 732 -11.52 38.19 -21.63
N CYS A 733 -11.72 37.03 -22.25
CA CYS A 733 -12.76 36.83 -23.27
C CYS A 733 -14.09 36.32 -22.71
N SER A 734 -14.26 36.29 -21.37
CA SER A 734 -15.50 35.88 -20.68
C SER A 734 -16.15 34.61 -21.23
N GLY A 735 -15.37 33.53 -21.34
CA GLY A 735 -15.84 32.22 -21.83
C GLY A 735 -16.07 32.12 -23.35
N TYR A 736 -15.52 33.05 -24.13
CA TYR A 736 -15.59 33.15 -25.60
C TYR A 736 -17.02 33.04 -26.15
N LYS A 737 -17.86 34.06 -25.90
CA LYS A 737 -19.22 34.13 -26.45
C LYS A 737 -19.22 33.94 -27.98
N PHE A 738 -19.99 32.99 -28.48
CA PHE A 738 -20.10 32.69 -29.91
C PHE A 738 -20.54 33.91 -30.72
N GLY A 739 -21.48 34.72 -30.22
CA GLY A 739 -21.88 35.98 -30.87
C GLY A 739 -20.74 37.00 -30.97
N TYR A 740 -19.87 37.07 -29.96
CA TYR A 740 -18.68 37.94 -29.98
C TYR A 740 -17.62 37.42 -30.95
N VAL A 741 -17.35 36.11 -30.94
CA VAL A 741 -16.41 35.47 -31.89
C VAL A 741 -16.92 35.62 -33.33
N ALA A 742 -18.22 35.47 -33.57
CA ALA A 742 -18.82 35.73 -34.87
C ALA A 742 -18.64 37.19 -35.32
N ARG A 743 -18.93 38.17 -34.44
CA ARG A 743 -18.73 39.60 -34.73
C ARG A 743 -17.26 39.96 -35.02
N LEU A 744 -16.31 39.28 -34.38
CA LEU A 744 -14.88 39.40 -34.68
C LEU A 744 -14.55 38.85 -36.07
N LEU A 745 -15.05 37.66 -36.42
CA LEU A 745 -14.82 37.01 -37.72
C LEU A 745 -15.52 37.75 -38.88
N THR A 746 -16.64 38.42 -38.65
CA THR A 746 -17.34 39.24 -39.65
C THR A 746 -16.90 40.70 -39.67
N GLY A 747 -15.92 41.11 -38.86
CA GLY A 747 -15.43 42.49 -38.78
C GLY A 747 -16.42 43.51 -38.20
N THR A 748 -17.54 43.06 -37.62
CA THR A 748 -18.64 43.91 -37.11
C THR A 748 -18.48 44.25 -35.62
N LEU A 749 -17.25 44.40 -35.13
CA LEU A 749 -16.96 44.87 -33.78
C LEU A 749 -17.15 46.40 -33.71
N GLY A 750 -17.91 46.88 -32.74
CA GLY A 750 -18.22 48.31 -32.55
C GLY A 750 -19.55 48.78 -33.16
N VAL A 751 -20.29 47.92 -33.86
CA VAL A 751 -21.67 48.25 -34.31
C VAL A 751 -22.64 48.10 -33.13
N ASP A 752 -22.83 49.19 -32.38
CA ASP A 752 -23.77 49.27 -31.27
C ASP A 752 -25.23 49.31 -31.79
N GLY A 753 -25.99 48.26 -31.47
CA GLY A 753 -27.38 48.06 -31.90
C GLY A 753 -28.41 48.97 -31.22
N ARG A 754 -28.10 50.26 -31.05
CA ARG A 754 -29.00 51.27 -30.48
C ARG A 754 -29.58 52.25 -31.50
N ASN A 755 -28.95 52.45 -32.66
CA ASN A 755 -29.36 53.50 -33.62
C ASN A 755 -29.27 53.13 -35.12
N VAL A 756 -28.95 51.88 -35.51
CA VAL A 756 -28.99 51.47 -36.93
C VAL A 756 -29.57 50.06 -37.08
N SER A 757 -30.58 49.93 -37.94
CA SER A 757 -31.17 48.65 -38.37
C SER A 757 -30.31 48.00 -39.46
N VAL A 758 -29.09 47.58 -39.11
CA VAL A 758 -28.25 46.76 -39.99
C VAL A 758 -28.67 45.30 -39.87
N ASP A 759 -28.91 44.63 -41.00
CA ASP A 759 -29.08 43.17 -41.01
C ASP A 759 -27.79 42.49 -40.52
N LEU A 760 -27.83 42.01 -39.27
CA LEU A 760 -26.73 41.28 -38.65
C LEU A 760 -26.43 40.01 -39.45
N PRO A 761 -25.16 39.79 -39.89
CA PRO A 761 -24.79 38.62 -40.68
C PRO A 761 -25.26 37.31 -40.03
N GLY A 762 -25.70 36.34 -40.85
CA GLY A 762 -26.29 35.09 -40.35
C GLY A 762 -25.42 34.34 -39.34
N LEU A 763 -24.10 34.44 -39.46
CA LEU A 763 -23.14 33.88 -38.50
C LEU A 763 -23.22 34.53 -37.11
N VAL A 764 -23.47 35.85 -37.03
CA VAL A 764 -23.64 36.57 -35.76
C VAL A 764 -24.97 36.17 -35.11
N ARG A 765 -26.05 36.12 -35.89
CA ARG A 765 -27.36 35.64 -35.41
C ARG A 765 -27.30 34.20 -34.90
N LEU A 766 -26.57 33.32 -35.60
CA LEU A 766 -26.33 31.95 -35.16
C LEU A 766 -25.50 31.91 -33.87
N GLY A 767 -24.44 32.71 -33.75
CA GLY A 767 -23.62 32.80 -32.54
C GLY A 767 -24.39 33.29 -31.31
N GLU A 768 -25.22 34.31 -31.48
CA GLU A 768 -26.08 34.85 -30.41
C GLU A 768 -27.17 33.84 -30.00
N TRP A 769 -27.74 33.10 -30.96
CA TRP A 769 -28.64 31.98 -30.69
C TRP A 769 -27.94 30.84 -29.92
N MET A 770 -26.72 30.47 -30.32
CA MET A 770 -25.93 29.43 -29.63
C MET A 770 -25.55 29.82 -28.19
N ASP A 771 -25.21 31.09 -27.93
CA ASP A 771 -24.95 31.59 -26.58
C ASP A 771 -26.22 31.62 -25.70
N GLY A 772 -27.41 31.65 -26.30
CA GLY A 772 -28.69 31.51 -25.58
C GLY A 772 -28.88 30.14 -24.94
N PHE A 773 -28.32 29.08 -25.53
CA PHE A 773 -28.37 27.70 -25.01
C PHE A 773 -27.14 27.39 -24.15
N GLY A 774 -27.05 28.04 -22.99
CA GLY A 774 -25.93 27.87 -22.04
C GLY A 774 -25.97 26.63 -21.14
N GLY A 775 -27.03 25.82 -21.16
CA GLY A 775 -27.18 24.70 -20.22
C GLY A 775 -27.37 25.13 -18.75
N LEU A 776 -27.21 24.20 -17.80
CA LEU A 776 -27.46 24.45 -16.37
C LEU A 776 -26.51 25.50 -15.73
N MET A 777 -25.30 25.66 -16.27
CA MET A 777 -24.24 26.55 -15.80
C MET A 777 -23.42 27.09 -16.98
N GLY A 778 -24.03 27.95 -17.81
CA GLY A 778 -23.39 28.51 -19.01
C GLY A 778 -22.09 29.30 -18.78
N ARG A 779 -21.81 29.73 -17.55
CA ARG A 779 -20.52 30.29 -17.13
C ARG A 779 -19.48 29.21 -16.81
N TRP A 780 -19.16 28.40 -17.82
CA TRP A 780 -18.21 27.29 -17.73
C TRP A 780 -16.79 27.73 -17.33
N GLU A 781 -16.41 28.97 -17.67
CA GLU A 781 -15.07 29.50 -17.48
C GLU A 781 -14.66 29.61 -16.02
N ILE A 782 -15.61 29.87 -15.11
CA ILE A 782 -15.36 30.02 -13.66
C ILE A 782 -14.84 28.72 -13.03
N LEU A 783 -15.40 27.58 -13.44
CA LEU A 783 -15.07 26.27 -12.87
C LEU A 783 -13.89 25.60 -13.60
N PHE A 784 -13.50 26.15 -14.76
CA PHE A 784 -12.42 25.59 -15.57
C PHE A 784 -11.05 25.61 -14.86
N ASN A 785 -10.86 26.47 -13.85
CA ASN A 785 -9.62 26.54 -13.08
C ASN A 785 -9.25 25.18 -12.43
N ILE A 786 -10.23 24.40 -11.93
CA ILE A 786 -9.97 23.04 -11.41
C ILE A 786 -9.62 22.06 -12.55
N THR A 787 -10.20 22.25 -13.73
CA THR A 787 -9.92 21.43 -14.93
C THR A 787 -8.48 21.65 -15.42
N VAL A 788 -7.98 22.89 -15.41
CA VAL A 788 -6.58 23.23 -15.75
C VAL A 788 -5.56 22.43 -14.92
N LEU A 789 -5.82 22.20 -13.63
CA LEU A 789 -4.94 21.39 -12.79
C LEU A 789 -4.84 19.94 -13.30
N ARG A 790 -5.93 19.39 -13.86
CA ARG A 790 -5.95 18.05 -14.47
C ARG A 790 -5.23 18.01 -15.80
N LEU A 791 -5.40 19.05 -16.63
CA LEU A 791 -4.68 19.20 -17.91
C LEU A 791 -3.17 19.18 -17.70
N VAL A 792 -2.66 20.00 -16.77
CA VAL A 792 -1.23 20.02 -16.39
C VAL A 792 -0.80 18.69 -15.78
N SER A 793 -1.60 18.06 -14.91
CA SER A 793 -1.30 16.72 -14.38
C SER A 793 -1.15 15.66 -15.47
N PHE A 794 -2.04 15.63 -16.47
CA PHE A 794 -1.93 14.68 -17.59
C PHE A 794 -0.65 14.90 -18.39
N SER A 795 -0.36 16.16 -18.76
CA SER A 795 0.81 16.51 -19.57
C SER A 795 2.14 16.18 -18.87
N LEU A 796 2.21 16.39 -17.55
CA LEU A 796 3.40 16.09 -16.75
C LEU A 796 3.50 14.60 -16.35
N ASP A 797 2.39 13.93 -16.01
CA ASP A 797 2.37 12.48 -15.77
C ASP A 797 2.74 11.72 -17.07
N TYR A 798 2.36 12.22 -18.25
CA TYR A 798 2.79 11.69 -19.55
C TYR A 798 4.27 11.95 -19.81
N TYR A 799 4.75 13.18 -19.62
CA TYR A 799 6.18 13.52 -19.77
C TYR A 799 7.08 12.59 -18.93
N TRP A 800 6.73 12.35 -17.66
CA TRP A 800 7.47 11.44 -16.77
C TRP A 800 7.31 9.95 -17.11
N SER A 801 6.31 9.56 -17.93
CA SER A 801 6.20 8.19 -18.44
C SER A 801 7.25 7.89 -19.53
N LEU A 802 7.65 8.90 -20.31
CA LEU A 802 8.60 8.77 -21.43
C LEU A 802 10.04 8.46 -20.96
N ASP A 803 10.43 8.96 -19.79
CA ASP A 803 11.80 8.81 -19.26
C ASP A 803 12.19 7.37 -18.88
N ARG A 804 11.21 6.46 -18.76
CA ARG A 804 11.47 5.07 -18.33
C ARG A 804 11.87 4.14 -19.48
N GLY A 805 11.90 4.64 -20.72
CA GLY A 805 12.11 3.82 -21.92
C GLY A 805 13.54 3.70 -22.44
N THR A 806 14.54 4.41 -21.88
CA THR A 806 15.85 4.57 -22.59
C THR A 806 17.11 4.33 -21.74
N THR A 807 17.10 4.56 -20.42
CA THR A 807 18.29 4.35 -19.56
C THR A 807 17.98 3.94 -18.11
N VAL A 808 16.70 3.87 -17.74
CA VAL A 808 16.25 3.52 -16.37
C VAL A 808 15.54 2.14 -16.36
N GLY A 809 15.50 1.46 -17.51
CA GLY A 809 14.83 0.17 -17.70
C GLY A 809 15.33 -0.92 -16.76
N GLU A 810 16.64 -1.23 -16.79
CA GLU A 810 17.24 -2.32 -16.00
C GLU A 810 17.07 -2.11 -14.47
N VAL A 811 17.19 -0.85 -14.01
CA VAL A 811 16.98 -0.52 -12.59
C VAL A 811 15.50 -0.68 -12.21
N MET A 812 14.57 -0.34 -13.10
CA MET A 812 13.14 -0.46 -12.85
C MET A 812 12.50 -1.80 -13.28
N GLU A 813 13.21 -2.75 -13.89
CA GLU A 813 12.77 -4.15 -13.91
C GLU A 813 12.90 -4.85 -12.54
N ARG A 814 13.45 -4.16 -11.53
CA ARG A 814 13.29 -4.49 -10.12
C ARG A 814 12.05 -3.82 -9.45
N ASP A 815 11.62 -2.65 -9.95
CA ASP A 815 10.58 -1.82 -9.31
C ASP A 815 9.20 -1.82 -10.00
N ALA A 816 9.13 -1.85 -11.33
CA ALA A 816 7.88 -2.13 -12.06
C ALA A 816 7.44 -3.60 -11.86
N ASP A 817 8.41 -4.49 -11.63
CA ASP A 817 8.18 -5.89 -11.28
C ASP A 817 8.06 -6.10 -9.75
N THR A 818 8.25 -5.07 -8.93
CA THR A 818 8.09 -5.18 -7.46
C THR A 818 6.71 -5.67 -7.00
N PRO A 819 5.57 -5.39 -7.67
CA PRO A 819 4.29 -6.01 -7.31
C PRO A 819 4.32 -7.55 -7.45
N LYS A 820 4.97 -8.07 -8.51
CA LYS A 820 5.17 -9.50 -8.74
C LYS A 820 6.21 -10.08 -7.78
N LYS A 821 7.39 -9.46 -7.68
CA LYS A 821 8.50 -9.84 -6.77
C LYS A 821 8.17 -9.69 -5.26
N LYS A 822 7.06 -9.05 -4.88
CA LYS A 822 6.62 -8.92 -3.46
C LYS A 822 5.23 -9.53 -3.18
N ASN A 823 4.61 -10.24 -4.12
CA ASN A 823 3.23 -10.77 -4.00
C ASN A 823 2.20 -9.72 -3.56
N LEU A 824 2.33 -8.48 -4.04
CA LEU A 824 1.45 -7.37 -3.66
C LEU A 824 0.31 -7.20 -4.68
N ASP A 825 -0.92 -7.46 -4.23
CA ASP A 825 -2.14 -7.19 -4.99
C ASP A 825 -2.20 -5.73 -5.46
N PRO A 826 -2.32 -5.44 -6.78
CA PRO A 826 -2.48 -4.08 -7.29
C PRO A 826 -3.65 -3.28 -6.68
N SER A 827 -4.70 -3.94 -6.17
CA SER A 827 -5.82 -3.28 -5.46
C SER A 827 -5.41 -2.70 -4.09
N SER A 828 -4.37 -3.26 -3.48
CA SER A 828 -3.80 -2.86 -2.19
C SER A 828 -2.86 -1.66 -2.27
N LEU A 829 -2.40 -1.25 -3.47
CA LEU A 829 -1.34 -0.25 -3.64
C LEU A 829 -1.63 1.05 -2.87
N SER A 830 -0.62 1.51 -2.13
CA SER A 830 -0.71 2.76 -1.38
C SER A 830 -0.88 3.94 -2.34
N GLU A 831 -1.53 5.01 -1.87
CA GLU A 831 -1.77 6.21 -2.68
C GLU A 831 -0.48 6.78 -3.28
N ARG A 832 0.63 6.82 -2.53
CA ARG A 832 1.90 7.34 -3.02
C ARG A 832 2.38 6.52 -4.21
N ASP A 833 2.23 5.20 -4.15
CA ASP A 833 2.74 4.30 -5.16
C ASP A 833 1.84 4.34 -6.42
N ARG A 834 0.51 4.44 -6.27
CA ARG A 834 -0.42 4.69 -7.39
C ARG A 834 -0.19 6.02 -8.11
N ILE A 835 0.34 7.03 -7.41
CA ILE A 835 0.72 8.34 -7.98
C ILE A 835 2.13 8.30 -8.61
N ALA A 836 3.05 7.51 -8.05
CA ALA A 836 4.45 7.41 -8.50
C ALA A 836 4.68 6.40 -9.65
N LEU A 837 3.84 5.38 -9.77
CA LEU A 837 3.77 4.50 -10.93
C LEU A 837 3.04 5.24 -12.08
N PRO A 838 3.58 5.21 -13.32
CA PRO A 838 2.88 5.75 -14.49
C PRO A 838 1.72 4.84 -14.90
N ALA A 839 0.79 5.37 -15.67
CA ALA A 839 -0.12 4.54 -16.44
C ALA A 839 0.65 3.76 -17.52
N GLN A 840 0.07 2.71 -18.12
CA GLN A 840 0.72 2.03 -19.24
C GLN A 840 0.80 2.99 -20.45
N PRO A 841 1.80 2.89 -21.35
CA PRO A 841 1.90 3.78 -22.51
C PRO A 841 0.63 3.84 -23.38
N GLY A 842 -0.09 2.72 -23.48
CA GLY A 842 -1.39 2.62 -24.16
C GLY A 842 -2.59 3.21 -23.39
N ASP A 843 -2.45 3.55 -22.11
CA ASP A 843 -3.53 4.18 -21.32
C ASP A 843 -3.64 5.69 -21.60
N TYR A 844 -2.58 6.35 -22.10
CA TYR A 844 -2.52 7.79 -22.40
C TYR A 844 -3.27 8.17 -23.70
N THR A 845 -4.54 7.78 -23.79
CA THR A 845 -5.43 8.07 -24.93
C THR A 845 -6.34 9.26 -24.67
N PHE A 846 -6.80 9.92 -25.74
CA PHE A 846 -7.76 11.03 -25.67
C PHE A 846 -9.05 10.64 -24.91
N LYS A 847 -9.56 9.42 -25.14
CA LYS A 847 -10.73 8.87 -24.44
C LYS A 847 -10.54 8.88 -22.91
N ASN A 848 -9.45 8.30 -22.45
CA ASN A 848 -9.14 8.19 -21.02
C ASN A 848 -8.84 9.55 -20.41
N TYR A 849 -8.16 10.43 -21.15
CA TYR A 849 -7.86 11.81 -20.76
C TYR A 849 -9.12 12.68 -20.59
N VAL A 850 -10.08 12.64 -21.52
CA VAL A 850 -11.35 13.38 -21.40
C VAL A 850 -12.18 12.85 -20.23
N GLY A 851 -12.30 11.51 -20.10
CA GLY A 851 -13.01 10.89 -18.96
C GLY A 851 -12.40 11.25 -17.60
N TYR A 852 -11.07 11.42 -17.52
CA TYR A 852 -10.36 11.91 -16.34
C TYR A 852 -10.58 13.41 -16.09
N ALA A 853 -10.31 14.26 -17.09
CA ALA A 853 -10.40 15.71 -16.96
C ALA A 853 -11.82 16.13 -16.53
N VAL A 854 -12.82 15.49 -17.12
CA VAL A 854 -14.25 15.77 -16.95
C VAL A 854 -14.93 14.70 -16.07
N TYR A 855 -14.19 13.99 -15.21
CA TYR A 855 -14.76 12.97 -14.31
C TYR A 855 -15.84 13.60 -13.42
N ALA A 856 -17.11 13.31 -13.74
CA ALA A 856 -18.26 14.09 -13.28
C ALA A 856 -18.39 14.22 -11.75
N PRO A 857 -18.15 13.16 -10.93
CA PRO A 857 -18.19 13.26 -9.48
C PRO A 857 -17.19 14.26 -8.87
N LEU A 858 -16.16 14.67 -9.62
CA LEU A 858 -15.14 15.62 -9.16
C LEU A 858 -15.01 16.88 -10.04
N TYR A 859 -15.74 16.99 -11.16
CA TYR A 859 -15.54 18.06 -12.16
C TYR A 859 -15.76 19.47 -11.62
N LEU A 860 -16.88 19.69 -10.92
CA LEU A 860 -17.33 21.03 -10.52
C LEU A 860 -16.46 21.66 -9.43
N THR A 861 -16.42 21.03 -8.24
CA THR A 861 -15.58 21.46 -7.09
C THR A 861 -15.12 20.25 -6.26
N GLY A 862 -14.79 19.12 -6.91
CA GLY A 862 -14.27 17.95 -6.21
C GLY A 862 -12.79 18.05 -5.84
N PRO A 863 -12.30 17.26 -4.87
CA PRO A 863 -10.87 17.09 -4.64
C PRO A 863 -10.12 16.67 -5.91
N ILE A 864 -8.86 17.11 -6.00
CA ILE A 864 -7.96 16.87 -7.13
C ILE A 864 -7.27 15.51 -6.99
N ILE A 865 -7.25 14.75 -8.08
CA ILE A 865 -6.50 13.49 -8.25
C ILE A 865 -5.62 13.61 -9.49
N THR A 866 -4.55 12.80 -9.57
CA THR A 866 -3.64 12.77 -10.74
C THR A 866 -4.16 11.82 -11.80
N PHE A 867 -3.58 11.85 -13.01
CA PHE A 867 -3.99 10.92 -14.07
C PHE A 867 -3.62 9.48 -13.70
N ASN A 868 -2.42 9.26 -13.16
CA ASN A 868 -1.96 7.94 -12.74
C ASN A 868 -2.88 7.30 -11.68
N ASP A 869 -3.28 8.05 -10.63
CA ASP A 869 -4.17 7.52 -9.58
C ASP A 869 -5.59 7.27 -10.11
N TYR A 870 -6.11 8.13 -11.01
CA TYR A 870 -7.39 7.89 -11.69
C TYR A 870 -7.38 6.61 -12.53
N ILE A 871 -6.32 6.37 -13.32
CA ILE A 871 -6.18 5.15 -14.14
C ILE A 871 -6.03 3.92 -13.23
N SER A 872 -5.18 4.01 -12.20
CA SER A 872 -4.95 2.94 -11.24
C SER A 872 -6.24 2.52 -10.52
N GLN A 873 -7.01 3.47 -9.97
CA GLN A 873 -8.29 3.20 -9.30
C GLN A 873 -9.42 2.82 -10.28
N SER A 874 -9.30 3.19 -11.56
CA SER A 874 -10.24 2.75 -12.59
C SER A 874 -10.04 1.28 -12.95
N ARG A 875 -8.79 0.83 -13.10
CA ARG A 875 -8.43 -0.57 -13.36
C ARG A 875 -8.67 -1.45 -12.12
N TYR A 876 -8.16 -1.05 -10.95
CA TYR A 876 -8.33 -1.79 -9.68
C TYR A 876 -9.21 -1.02 -8.69
N ARG A 877 -10.24 -1.66 -8.13
CA ARG A 877 -11.04 -1.04 -7.05
C ARG A 877 -10.14 -0.86 -5.82
N SER A 878 -10.01 0.36 -5.30
CA SER A 878 -9.17 0.59 -4.13
C SER A 878 -9.74 -0.10 -2.88
N ALA A 879 -8.89 -0.87 -2.18
CA ALA A 879 -9.25 -1.60 -0.96
C ALA A 879 -9.77 -0.73 0.19
N THR A 880 -9.58 0.61 0.13
CA THR A 880 -10.08 1.55 1.14
C THR A 880 -11.60 1.77 1.09
N ILE A 881 -12.28 1.41 0.00
CA ILE A 881 -13.69 1.76 -0.25
C ILE A 881 -14.63 0.64 0.21
N SER A 882 -15.21 0.80 1.39
CA SER A 882 -16.23 -0.09 1.96
C SER A 882 -17.53 0.65 2.28
N SER A 883 -18.68 -0.01 2.07
CA SER A 883 -20.01 0.59 2.30
C SER A 883 -20.20 1.15 3.72
N PRO A 884 -19.74 0.48 4.81
CA PRO A 884 -19.84 1.04 6.16
C PRO A 884 -19.02 2.32 6.36
N ARG A 885 -17.86 2.45 5.70
CA ARG A 885 -17.06 3.70 5.73
C ARG A 885 -17.76 4.81 4.98
N THR A 886 -18.20 4.55 3.74
CA THR A 886 -18.90 5.53 2.90
C THR A 886 -20.20 6.02 3.56
N TRP A 887 -20.94 5.14 4.25
CA TRP A 887 -22.19 5.52 4.92
C TRP A 887 -21.97 6.35 6.19
N LYS A 888 -20.99 6.00 7.03
CA LYS A 888 -20.57 6.87 8.16
C LYS A 888 -20.07 8.23 7.67
N TYR A 889 -19.36 8.27 6.53
CA TYR A 889 -18.89 9.51 5.92
C TYR A 889 -20.07 10.36 5.38
N ALA A 890 -21.11 9.74 4.80
CA ALA A 890 -22.34 10.41 4.42
C ALA A 890 -23.07 11.03 5.63
N ILE A 891 -23.20 10.28 6.74
CA ILE A 891 -23.74 10.79 8.00
C ILE A 891 -22.91 11.98 8.51
N ARG A 892 -21.58 11.92 8.43
CA ARG A 892 -20.68 13.02 8.81
C ARG A 892 -20.82 14.25 7.90
N PHE A 893 -21.15 14.08 6.61
CA PHE A 893 -21.53 15.18 5.73
C PHE A 893 -22.85 15.82 6.17
N LEU A 894 -23.88 15.02 6.46
CA LEU A 894 -25.19 15.52 6.93
C LEU A 894 -25.08 16.27 8.28
N LEU A 895 -24.27 15.80 9.22
CA LEU A 895 -24.03 16.49 10.49
C LEU A 895 -23.31 17.84 10.29
N VAL A 896 -22.40 17.94 9.32
CA VAL A 896 -21.74 19.21 8.96
C VAL A 896 -22.69 20.15 8.23
N LEU A 897 -23.60 19.62 7.41
CA LEU A 897 -24.64 20.40 6.74
C LEU A 897 -25.61 21.00 7.77
N LEU A 898 -26.09 20.18 8.71
CA LEU A 898 -26.91 20.64 9.83
C LEU A 898 -26.19 21.69 10.69
N CYS A 899 -24.88 21.53 10.93
CA CYS A 899 -24.08 22.53 11.63
C CYS A 899 -24.07 23.89 10.90
N MET A 900 -23.86 23.90 9.57
CA MET A 900 -23.92 25.11 8.75
C MET A 900 -25.32 25.74 8.76
N GLU A 901 -26.37 24.94 8.56
CA GLU A 901 -27.76 25.40 8.62
C GLU A 901 -28.09 26.02 9.99
N LEU A 902 -27.68 25.38 11.10
CA LEU A 902 -27.89 25.91 12.44
C LEU A 902 -27.17 27.24 12.67
N VAL A 903 -25.87 27.34 12.34
CA VAL A 903 -25.10 28.59 12.49
C VAL A 903 -25.79 29.76 11.77
N LEU A 904 -26.26 29.55 10.54
CA LEU A 904 -26.93 30.60 9.74
C LEU A 904 -28.31 31.04 10.28
N HIS A 905 -28.90 30.37 11.26
CA HIS A 905 -30.14 30.82 11.94
C HIS A 905 -29.88 31.63 13.24
N TYR A 906 -28.64 31.69 13.72
CA TYR A 906 -28.27 32.36 14.96
C TYR A 906 -27.18 33.42 14.80
N ASP A 907 -26.29 33.28 13.81
CA ASP A 907 -25.18 34.21 13.60
C ASP A 907 -25.19 34.73 12.15
N TYR A 908 -25.72 35.95 11.98
CA TYR A 908 -26.06 36.54 10.68
C TYR A 908 -24.89 37.32 10.04
N VAL A 909 -23.66 36.79 10.21
CA VAL A 909 -22.40 37.47 9.87
C VAL A 909 -22.34 37.92 8.40
N GLY A 910 -22.86 37.12 7.48
CA GLY A 910 -22.86 37.42 6.06
C GLY A 910 -23.79 38.59 5.74
N ALA A 911 -25.01 38.57 6.28
CA ALA A 911 -25.98 39.65 6.17
C ALA A 911 -25.46 40.96 6.78
N ILE A 912 -24.89 40.89 7.98
CA ILE A 912 -24.23 42.02 8.68
C ILE A 912 -23.12 42.59 7.80
N SER A 913 -22.16 41.77 7.36
CA SER A 913 -21.04 42.24 6.52
C SER A 913 -21.52 42.81 5.18
N LYS A 914 -22.58 42.23 4.59
CA LYS A 914 -23.16 42.65 3.31
C LYS A 914 -23.97 43.95 3.40
N SER A 915 -24.45 44.33 4.58
CA SER A 915 -25.06 45.66 4.78
C SER A 915 -24.06 46.82 4.76
N ARG A 916 -22.75 46.53 4.67
CA ARG A 916 -21.64 47.50 4.82
C ARG A 916 -21.78 48.28 6.13
N PRO A 917 -21.65 47.57 7.27
CA PRO A 917 -21.91 48.16 8.58
C PRO A 917 -20.83 49.17 8.93
N GLU A 918 -21.20 50.17 9.72
CA GLU A 918 -20.24 51.08 10.30
C GLU A 918 -19.50 50.36 11.43
N TRP A 919 -18.29 49.88 11.16
CA TRP A 919 -17.53 49.06 12.12
C TRP A 919 -17.22 49.78 13.45
N SER A 920 -17.12 51.11 13.46
CA SER A 920 -16.99 51.93 14.68
C SER A 920 -18.18 51.81 15.64
N SER A 921 -19.35 51.33 15.17
CA SER A 921 -20.53 51.11 16.01
C SER A 921 -20.54 49.75 16.75
N TYR A 922 -19.46 48.98 16.68
CA TYR A 922 -19.31 47.65 17.32
C TYR A 922 -18.13 47.67 18.29
N THR A 923 -18.22 46.90 19.39
CA THR A 923 -17.09 46.76 20.31
C THR A 923 -15.95 45.93 19.68
N PRO A 924 -14.68 46.09 20.11
CA PRO A 924 -13.57 45.27 19.61
C PRO A 924 -13.82 43.76 19.70
N ALA A 925 -14.52 43.32 20.74
CA ALA A 925 -14.97 41.94 20.93
C ALA A 925 -16.03 41.51 19.89
N GLN A 926 -17.06 42.34 19.63
CA GLN A 926 -18.07 42.07 18.61
C GLN A 926 -17.46 41.95 17.21
N ILE A 927 -16.60 42.91 16.80
CA ILE A 927 -15.97 42.90 15.46
C ILE A 927 -15.08 41.64 15.30
N SER A 928 -14.31 41.32 16.34
CA SER A 928 -13.37 40.20 16.32
C SER A 928 -14.08 38.85 16.31
N LEU A 929 -15.21 38.71 17.01
CA LEU A 929 -15.99 37.47 17.03
C LEU A 929 -16.84 37.30 15.78
N LEU A 930 -17.47 38.35 15.24
CA LEU A 930 -18.06 38.32 13.89
C LEU A 930 -17.01 37.91 12.85
N SER A 931 -15.80 38.47 12.91
CA SER A 931 -14.70 38.10 11.99
C SER A 931 -14.28 36.64 12.15
N TYR A 932 -14.23 36.13 13.39
CA TYR A 932 -13.90 34.74 13.70
C TYR A 932 -14.97 33.75 13.19
N PHE A 933 -16.26 34.07 13.36
CA PHE A 933 -17.36 33.25 12.83
C PHE A 933 -17.50 33.36 11.31
N ASN A 934 -17.22 34.52 10.68
CA ASN A 934 -17.12 34.63 9.22
C ASN A 934 -16.13 33.60 8.66
N LEU A 935 -14.95 33.48 9.29
CA LEU A 935 -13.92 32.52 8.88
C LEU A 935 -14.37 31.05 9.07
N HIS A 936 -15.21 30.76 10.08
CA HIS A 936 -15.84 29.44 10.25
C HIS A 936 -16.92 29.16 9.19
N ILE A 937 -17.75 30.16 8.86
CA ILE A 937 -18.75 30.08 7.79
C ILE A 937 -18.04 29.85 6.44
N VAL A 938 -16.93 30.54 6.16
CA VAL A 938 -16.09 30.31 4.97
C VAL A 938 -15.50 28.90 4.96
N TRP A 939 -15.00 28.37 6.09
CA TRP A 939 -14.52 27.00 6.18
C TRP A 939 -15.63 25.97 5.90
N LEU A 940 -16.80 26.11 6.54
CA LEU A 940 -17.97 25.23 6.32
C LEU A 940 -18.50 25.29 4.88
N LYS A 941 -18.58 26.49 4.31
CA LYS A 941 -18.97 26.79 2.93
C LYS A 941 -18.12 26.06 1.89
N LEU A 942 -16.81 25.92 2.13
CA LEU A 942 -15.90 25.18 1.24
C LEU A 942 -15.87 23.68 1.56
N LEU A 943 -15.94 23.33 2.84
CA LEU A 943 -15.99 21.96 3.35
C LEU A 943 -17.14 21.15 2.74
N LEU A 944 -18.34 21.74 2.66
CA LEU A 944 -19.56 21.04 2.22
C LEU A 944 -19.50 20.58 0.75
N PRO A 945 -19.21 21.44 -0.25
CA PRO A 945 -18.98 21.01 -1.62
C PRO A 945 -17.89 19.95 -1.75
N TRP A 946 -16.69 20.17 -1.18
CA TRP A 946 -15.60 19.19 -1.26
C TRP A 946 -16.00 17.83 -0.69
N ARG A 947 -16.73 17.80 0.44
CA ARG A 947 -17.20 16.55 1.03
C ARG A 947 -18.29 15.88 0.22
N PHE A 948 -19.21 16.65 -0.37
CA PHE A 948 -20.26 16.14 -1.24
C PHE A 948 -19.70 15.47 -2.51
N PHE A 949 -18.83 16.17 -3.24
CA PHE A 949 -18.19 15.63 -4.45
C PHE A 949 -17.26 14.43 -4.12
N ARG A 950 -16.60 14.45 -2.95
CA ARG A 950 -15.89 13.28 -2.43
C ARG A 950 -16.81 12.10 -2.11
N LEU A 951 -17.98 12.33 -1.50
CA LEU A 951 -18.97 11.28 -1.25
C LEU A 951 -19.44 10.65 -2.57
N TRP A 952 -19.74 11.47 -3.59
CA TRP A 952 -20.12 10.99 -4.92
C TRP A 952 -19.04 10.08 -5.53
N SER A 953 -17.76 10.50 -5.50
CA SER A 953 -16.65 9.66 -5.95
C SER A 953 -16.50 8.35 -5.16
N LEU A 954 -16.69 8.39 -3.83
CA LEU A 954 -16.62 7.20 -2.96
C LEU A 954 -17.75 6.20 -3.22
N VAL A 955 -18.96 6.67 -3.55
CA VAL A 955 -20.09 5.81 -3.97
C VAL A 955 -19.85 5.23 -5.37
N ASP A 956 -19.20 5.99 -6.25
CA ASP A 956 -18.85 5.57 -7.61
C ASP A 956 -17.59 4.67 -7.70
N GLY A 957 -16.80 4.61 -6.63
CA GLY A 957 -15.69 3.66 -6.48
C GLY A 957 -14.27 4.21 -6.73
N ILE A 958 -14.06 5.53 -6.60
CA ILE A 958 -12.73 6.16 -6.52
C ILE A 958 -12.63 6.90 -5.17
N ASP A 959 -11.53 6.71 -4.44
CA ASP A 959 -11.23 7.38 -3.16
C ASP A 959 -10.22 8.52 -3.40
N PRO A 960 -10.66 9.77 -3.61
CA PRO A 960 -9.79 10.93 -3.61
C PRO A 960 -9.44 11.33 -2.17
N PRO A 961 -8.39 12.12 -1.92
CA PRO A 961 -8.03 12.53 -0.56
C PRO A 961 -9.05 13.47 0.07
N GLU A 962 -9.20 13.41 1.39
CA GLU A 962 -9.97 14.39 2.17
C GLU A 962 -9.31 15.77 2.10
N ASN A 963 -10.10 16.81 1.80
CA ASN A 963 -9.60 18.18 1.62
C ASN A 963 -9.45 19.01 2.90
N MET A 964 -10.13 18.62 3.98
CA MET A 964 -10.12 19.36 5.25
C MET A 964 -9.93 18.40 6.43
N LEU A 965 -8.69 18.36 6.93
CA LEU A 965 -8.27 17.44 7.99
C LEU A 965 -8.73 17.89 9.38
N ARG A 966 -8.74 19.20 9.61
CA ARG A 966 -9.00 19.81 10.91
C ARG A 966 -9.98 20.98 10.74
N CYS A 967 -10.74 21.27 11.80
CA CYS A 967 -11.45 22.55 11.91
C CYS A 967 -10.43 23.69 11.91
N MET A 968 -10.81 24.88 11.43
CA MET A 968 -9.91 26.04 11.38
C MET A 968 -9.25 26.32 12.74
N SER A 969 -10.03 26.33 13.83
CA SER A 969 -9.54 26.49 15.22
C SER A 969 -8.90 25.24 15.83
N ASN A 970 -8.36 24.33 15.00
CA ASN A 970 -7.47 23.23 15.44
C ASN A 970 -6.14 23.24 14.65
N ASN A 971 -5.65 24.43 14.32
CA ASN A 971 -4.35 24.68 13.69
C ASN A 971 -3.63 25.83 14.41
N TYR A 972 -2.40 25.59 14.88
CA TYR A 972 -1.57 26.56 15.63
C TYR A 972 -0.27 26.97 14.90
N SER A 973 -0.04 26.39 13.72
CA SER A 973 1.16 26.55 12.89
C SER A 973 0.70 26.85 11.48
N ALA A 974 1.21 27.92 10.89
CA ALA A 974 0.85 28.36 9.55
C ALA A 974 1.38 27.37 8.50
N LEU A 975 2.61 26.87 8.68
CA LEU A 975 3.19 25.82 7.84
C LEU A 975 2.41 24.49 7.90
N SER A 976 1.82 24.18 9.06
CA SER A 976 1.02 22.97 9.27
C SER A 976 -0.40 23.10 8.74
N PHE A 977 -1.01 24.29 8.85
CA PHE A 977 -2.34 24.60 8.30
C PHE A 977 -2.45 24.24 6.82
N TRP A 978 -1.47 24.65 5.99
CA TRP A 978 -1.50 24.37 4.55
C TRP A 978 -1.37 22.88 4.19
N ARG A 979 -0.91 22.02 5.10
CA ARG A 979 -0.91 20.55 4.92
C ARG A 979 -2.29 19.93 5.18
N GLY A 980 -3.12 20.58 5.99
CA GLY A 980 -4.48 20.17 6.33
C GLY A 980 -5.59 20.89 5.56
N TRP A 981 -5.30 22.07 4.99
CA TRP A 981 -6.21 22.90 4.21
C TRP A 981 -6.10 22.61 2.70
N HIS A 982 -7.25 22.36 2.05
CA HIS A 982 -7.37 22.05 0.62
C HIS A 982 -6.35 20.98 0.17
N ARG A 983 -6.21 19.91 0.96
CA ARG A 983 -5.07 18.97 0.91
C ARG A 983 -4.83 18.33 -0.47
N SER A 984 -5.84 18.15 -1.30
CA SER A 984 -5.66 17.68 -2.69
C SER A 984 -4.85 18.68 -3.51
N TYR A 985 -5.15 19.98 -3.37
CA TYR A 985 -4.44 21.05 -4.06
C TYR A 985 -3.04 21.26 -3.48
N TYR A 986 -2.88 21.22 -2.16
CA TYR A 986 -1.55 21.24 -1.53
C TYR A 986 -0.64 20.12 -2.07
N ARG A 987 -1.15 18.89 -2.16
CA ARG A 987 -0.40 17.75 -2.73
C ARG A 987 -0.13 17.90 -4.22
N TRP A 988 -1.04 18.51 -4.97
CA TRP A 988 -0.85 18.84 -6.38
C TRP A 988 0.28 19.87 -6.56
N LEU A 989 0.26 20.97 -5.80
CA LEU A 989 1.32 21.99 -5.76
C LEU A 989 2.68 21.38 -5.38
N LEU A 990 2.69 20.46 -4.41
CA LEU A 990 3.89 19.70 -4.03
C LEU A 990 4.47 18.94 -5.23
N ARG A 991 3.66 18.14 -5.92
CA ARG A 991 4.10 17.26 -7.03
C ARG A 991 4.53 18.03 -8.28
N TYR A 992 3.75 19.03 -8.71
CA TYR A 992 3.90 19.63 -10.04
C TYR A 992 4.63 20.99 -10.05
N ILE A 993 4.81 21.66 -8.90
CA ILE A 993 5.56 22.93 -8.80
C ILE A 993 6.73 22.81 -7.80
N TYR A 994 6.43 22.52 -6.54
CA TYR A 994 7.39 22.70 -5.44
C TYR A 994 8.57 21.71 -5.47
N ILE A 995 8.30 20.42 -5.70
CA ILE A 995 9.37 19.40 -5.81
C ILE A 995 10.23 19.64 -7.06
N PRO A 996 9.67 19.88 -8.26
CA PRO A 996 10.45 20.28 -9.44
C PRO A 996 11.36 21.51 -9.25
N LEU A 997 10.95 22.49 -8.44
CA LEU A 997 11.76 23.68 -8.12
C LEU A 997 12.86 23.42 -7.07
N GLY A 998 12.89 22.25 -6.43
CA GLY A 998 13.92 21.83 -5.46
C GLY A 998 13.47 21.79 -4.00
N GLY A 999 12.19 22.06 -3.70
CA GLY A 999 11.62 21.92 -2.36
C GLY A 999 12.13 22.95 -1.34
N SER A 1000 12.39 22.50 -0.10
CA SER A 1000 12.95 23.32 0.98
C SER A 1000 14.29 22.79 1.48
N SER A 1001 15.22 23.71 1.71
CA SER A 1001 16.40 23.48 2.54
C SER A 1001 16.84 24.78 3.20
N PHE A 1002 17.11 24.73 4.50
CA PHE A 1002 17.61 25.86 5.29
C PHE A 1002 19.04 25.62 5.79
N ARG A 1003 19.80 24.73 5.13
CA ARG A 1003 21.19 24.39 5.52
C ARG A 1003 22.20 25.51 5.22
N SER A 1004 21.87 26.45 4.33
CA SER A 1004 22.64 27.66 4.07
C SER A 1004 21.72 28.82 3.69
N LEU A 1005 22.20 30.06 3.81
CA LEU A 1005 21.41 31.26 3.52
C LEU A 1005 20.91 31.26 2.06
N ALA A 1006 21.76 30.89 1.10
CA ALA A 1006 21.37 30.77 -0.32
C ALA A 1006 20.26 29.73 -0.55
N GLN A 1007 20.29 28.59 0.16
CA GLN A 1007 19.21 27.59 0.09
C GLN A 1007 17.93 28.08 0.78
N GLY A 1008 18.05 28.84 1.87
CA GLY A 1008 16.92 29.51 2.53
C GLY A 1008 16.25 30.52 1.61
N VAL A 1009 17.02 31.37 0.93
CA VAL A 1009 16.51 32.31 -0.09
C VAL A 1009 15.83 31.57 -1.25
N ARG A 1010 16.45 30.50 -1.79
CA ARG A 1010 15.80 29.65 -2.81
C ARG A 1010 14.49 29.05 -2.32
N THR A 1011 14.41 28.66 -1.04
CA THR A 1011 13.19 28.13 -0.43
C THR A 1011 12.09 29.21 -0.34
N VAL A 1012 12.44 30.43 0.08
CA VAL A 1012 11.49 31.57 0.12
C VAL A 1012 11.02 31.95 -1.28
N VAL A 1013 11.92 32.01 -2.28
CA VAL A 1013 11.55 32.23 -3.69
C VAL A 1013 10.63 31.12 -4.19
N THR A 1014 10.88 29.86 -3.83
CA THR A 1014 10.02 28.73 -4.19
C THR A 1014 8.63 28.86 -3.56
N TYR A 1015 8.53 29.33 -2.30
CA TYR A 1015 7.24 29.67 -1.69
C TYR A 1015 6.54 30.85 -2.40
N LEU A 1016 7.27 31.91 -2.75
CA LEU A 1016 6.70 33.05 -3.50
C LEU A 1016 6.15 32.61 -4.87
N VAL A 1017 6.86 31.76 -5.61
CA VAL A 1017 6.37 31.20 -6.89
C VAL A 1017 5.12 30.35 -6.68
N VAL A 1018 5.10 29.45 -5.68
CA VAL A 1018 3.92 28.64 -5.36
C VAL A 1018 2.73 29.52 -4.96
N PHE A 1019 2.90 30.49 -4.07
CA PHE A 1019 1.79 31.35 -3.62
C PHE A 1019 1.34 32.38 -4.66
N THR A 1020 2.22 32.80 -5.58
CA THR A 1020 1.84 33.57 -6.76
C THR A 1020 0.95 32.74 -7.69
N PHE A 1021 1.27 31.46 -7.93
CA PHE A 1021 0.38 30.57 -8.67
C PHE A 1021 -0.94 30.33 -7.94
N VAL A 1022 -0.94 30.16 -6.61
CA VAL A 1022 -2.17 30.04 -5.80
C VAL A 1022 -3.06 31.28 -5.96
N ALA A 1023 -2.48 32.48 -5.88
CA ALA A 1023 -3.22 33.73 -6.07
C ALA A 1023 -3.80 33.84 -7.48
N LEU A 1024 -2.98 33.63 -8.53
CA LEU A 1024 -3.39 33.69 -9.94
C LEU A 1024 -4.48 32.65 -10.27
N TRP A 1025 -4.40 31.46 -9.69
CA TRP A 1025 -5.38 30.39 -9.87
C TRP A 1025 -6.73 30.66 -9.17
N HIS A 1026 -6.72 31.44 -8.08
CA HIS A 1026 -7.93 31.85 -7.36
C HIS A 1026 -8.56 33.14 -7.91
N ASP A 1027 -7.75 34.14 -8.28
CA ASP A 1027 -8.18 35.40 -8.88
C ASP A 1027 -7.17 35.91 -9.92
N ILE A 1028 -7.57 35.84 -11.18
CA ILE A 1028 -6.80 36.31 -12.34
C ILE A 1028 -6.66 37.85 -12.35
N LYS A 1029 -7.51 38.57 -11.61
CA LYS A 1029 -7.41 40.04 -11.43
C LYS A 1029 -6.38 40.44 -10.37
N LEU A 1030 -5.62 39.46 -9.83
CA LEU A 1030 -4.47 39.63 -8.95
C LEU A 1030 -4.74 40.34 -7.61
N ASN A 1031 -6.00 40.56 -7.21
CA ASN A 1031 -6.33 41.19 -5.92
C ASN A 1031 -5.81 40.34 -4.74
N LEU A 1032 -5.84 39.01 -4.91
CA LEU A 1032 -5.33 38.04 -3.93
C LEU A 1032 -3.80 37.89 -3.94
N LEU A 1033 -3.06 38.56 -4.84
CA LEU A 1033 -1.59 38.44 -4.91
C LEU A 1033 -0.91 38.98 -3.65
N ILE A 1034 -1.39 40.13 -3.14
CA ILE A 1034 -0.91 40.74 -1.89
C ILE A 1034 -1.16 39.79 -0.71
N TRP A 1035 -2.33 39.16 -0.64
CA TRP A 1035 -2.63 38.14 0.38
C TRP A 1035 -1.68 36.94 0.27
N GLY A 1036 -1.43 36.43 -0.94
CA GLY A 1036 -0.51 35.31 -1.17
C GLY A 1036 0.93 35.60 -0.71
N TRP A 1037 1.43 36.81 -0.95
CA TRP A 1037 2.76 37.23 -0.49
C TRP A 1037 2.80 37.51 1.02
N LEU A 1038 1.75 38.08 1.62
CA LEU A 1038 1.64 38.23 3.07
C LEU A 1038 1.65 36.88 3.81
N VAL A 1039 1.03 35.84 3.24
CA VAL A 1039 1.10 34.47 3.80
C VAL A 1039 2.55 33.94 3.81
N VAL A 1040 3.32 34.16 2.74
CA VAL A 1040 4.74 33.75 2.69
C VAL A 1040 5.59 34.54 3.70
N LEU A 1041 5.35 35.85 3.84
CA LEU A 1041 5.98 36.68 4.86
C LEU A 1041 5.71 36.14 6.28
N PHE A 1042 4.47 35.75 6.57
CA PHE A 1042 4.06 35.24 7.88
C PHE A 1042 4.54 33.81 8.18
N PHE A 1043 5.12 33.07 7.22
CA PHE A 1043 5.88 31.86 7.51
C PHE A 1043 7.26 32.15 8.10
N ILE A 1044 7.88 33.29 7.78
CA ILE A 1044 9.27 33.58 8.14
C ILE A 1044 9.46 33.61 9.67
N PRO A 1045 8.58 34.24 10.49
CA PRO A 1045 8.67 34.16 11.95
C PRO A 1045 8.58 32.73 12.49
N GLU A 1046 7.70 31.87 11.95
CA GLU A 1046 7.59 30.47 12.38
C GLU A 1046 8.87 29.68 12.07
N ILE A 1047 9.45 29.89 10.88
CA ILE A 1047 10.71 29.25 10.44
C ILE A 1047 11.88 29.72 11.32
N VAL A 1048 12.03 31.03 11.52
CA VAL A 1048 13.13 31.60 12.32
C VAL A 1048 13.01 31.17 13.78
N ALA A 1049 11.82 31.20 14.37
CA ALA A 1049 11.59 30.70 15.72
C ALA A 1049 11.93 29.20 15.84
N GLY A 1050 11.57 28.38 14.86
CA GLY A 1050 11.93 26.95 14.82
C GLY A 1050 13.44 26.69 14.71
N LEU A 1051 14.19 27.56 14.03
CA LEU A 1051 15.64 27.47 13.89
C LEU A 1051 16.40 27.96 15.14
N VAL A 1052 15.90 29.00 15.80
CA VAL A 1052 16.50 29.58 17.02
C VAL A 1052 16.14 28.78 18.28
N VAL A 1053 14.87 28.39 18.44
CA VAL A 1053 14.34 27.75 19.65
C VAL A 1053 14.32 26.22 19.49
N ARG A 1054 15.51 25.65 19.24
CA ARG A 1054 15.72 24.20 19.04
C ARG A 1054 15.33 23.39 20.29
N LYS A 1055 14.57 22.30 20.14
CA LYS A 1055 14.10 21.47 21.27
C LYS A 1055 15.26 20.93 22.11
N GLU A 1056 16.38 20.60 21.49
CA GLU A 1056 17.58 20.06 22.15
C GLU A 1056 18.09 20.95 23.30
N ARG A 1057 17.96 22.29 23.19
CA ARG A 1057 18.39 23.26 24.22
C ARG A 1057 17.46 23.28 25.45
N TRP A 1058 16.30 22.65 25.37
CA TRP A 1058 15.26 22.65 26.42
C TRP A 1058 15.02 21.26 27.07
N ARG A 1059 15.96 20.32 26.89
CA ARG A 1059 15.95 19.05 27.64
C ARG A 1059 15.87 19.34 29.15
N GLY A 1060 15.00 18.63 29.86
CA GLY A 1060 14.70 18.85 31.29
C GLY A 1060 13.68 19.96 31.58
N ARG A 1061 13.41 20.89 30.65
CA ARG A 1061 12.47 22.02 30.83
C ARG A 1061 11.32 21.98 29.81
N GLU A 1062 10.75 20.80 29.61
CA GLU A 1062 9.76 20.53 28.56
C GLU A 1062 8.42 21.28 28.79
N ARG A 1063 8.06 21.61 30.05
CA ARG A 1063 6.89 22.45 30.34
C ARG A 1063 7.07 23.89 29.84
N GLU A 1064 8.22 24.50 30.13
CA GLU A 1064 8.57 25.84 29.66
C GLU A 1064 8.62 25.88 28.13
N TYR A 1065 9.26 24.88 27.51
CA TYR A 1065 9.30 24.76 26.05
C TYR A 1065 7.90 24.69 25.43
N ARG A 1066 7.00 23.86 25.98
CA ARG A 1066 5.60 23.77 25.52
C ARG A 1066 4.84 25.09 25.71
N TRP A 1067 5.08 25.83 26.79
CA TRP A 1067 4.46 27.15 26.98
C TRP A 1067 5.04 28.19 25.99
N LEU A 1068 6.36 28.20 25.76
CA LEU A 1068 7.00 29.05 24.75
C LEU A 1068 6.49 28.77 23.33
N CYS A 1069 6.36 27.49 22.95
CA CYS A 1069 5.70 27.09 21.69
C CYS A 1069 4.22 27.51 21.65
N GLY A 1070 3.52 27.52 22.79
CA GLY A 1070 2.15 28.02 22.91
C GLY A 1070 2.05 29.51 22.60
N LEU A 1071 2.94 30.33 23.16
CA LEU A 1071 3.02 31.77 22.89
C LEU A 1071 3.34 32.06 21.42
N GLY A 1072 4.31 31.34 20.84
CA GLY A 1072 4.60 31.41 19.40
C GLY A 1072 3.39 31.00 18.53
N GLY A 1073 2.63 29.99 18.98
CA GLY A 1073 1.38 29.60 18.34
C GLY A 1073 0.31 30.69 18.37
N VAL A 1074 0.17 31.45 19.46
CA VAL A 1074 -0.76 32.60 19.53
C VAL A 1074 -0.37 33.64 18.47
N GLY A 1075 0.92 33.96 18.35
CA GLY A 1075 1.44 34.84 17.30
C GLY A 1075 1.11 34.34 15.89
N ASN A 1076 1.34 33.06 15.61
CA ASN A 1076 1.01 32.44 14.31
C ASN A 1076 -0.48 32.51 13.99
N VAL A 1077 -1.36 32.24 14.98
CA VAL A 1077 -2.81 32.30 14.79
C VAL A 1077 -3.26 33.75 14.53
N LEU A 1078 -2.74 34.73 15.28
CA LEU A 1078 -3.06 36.15 15.06
C LEU A 1078 -2.58 36.67 13.71
N MET A 1079 -1.38 36.27 13.25
CA MET A 1079 -0.88 36.59 11.90
C MET A 1079 -1.75 35.95 10.81
N MET A 1080 -2.10 34.66 10.94
CA MET A 1080 -2.96 33.95 9.99
C MET A 1080 -4.38 34.52 9.94
N ILE A 1081 -4.94 34.94 11.08
CA ILE A 1081 -6.22 35.67 11.15
C ILE A 1081 -6.07 37.01 10.41
N SER A 1082 -5.03 37.79 10.70
CA SER A 1082 -4.79 39.11 10.10
C SER A 1082 -4.66 39.05 8.57
N ALA A 1083 -3.91 38.08 8.02
CA ALA A 1083 -3.81 37.87 6.57
C ALA A 1083 -5.19 37.63 5.93
N ASN A 1084 -5.99 36.73 6.53
CA ASN A 1084 -7.29 36.36 5.97
C ASN A 1084 -8.35 37.47 6.15
N LEU A 1085 -8.26 38.31 7.19
CA LEU A 1085 -9.09 39.52 7.29
C LEU A 1085 -8.79 40.52 6.16
N VAL A 1086 -7.52 40.72 5.82
CA VAL A 1086 -7.11 41.58 4.69
C VAL A 1086 -7.56 41.01 3.36
N GLY A 1087 -7.40 39.70 3.14
CA GLY A 1087 -7.73 39.05 1.87
C GLY A 1087 -9.23 38.85 1.61
N PHE A 1088 -10.05 38.59 2.65
CA PHE A 1088 -11.41 38.06 2.47
C PHE A 1088 -12.51 38.71 3.32
N ALA A 1089 -12.22 39.69 4.19
CA ALA A 1089 -13.25 40.27 5.07
C ALA A 1089 -13.30 41.80 5.07
N VAL A 1090 -12.23 42.47 5.51
CA VAL A 1090 -12.25 43.91 5.88
C VAL A 1090 -11.18 44.75 5.19
N GLY A 1091 -10.27 44.12 4.43
CA GLY A 1091 -9.18 44.81 3.74
C GLY A 1091 -8.13 45.41 4.68
N LEU A 1092 -7.18 46.16 4.10
CA LEU A 1092 -6.11 46.81 4.86
C LEU A 1092 -6.65 47.87 5.83
N ASP A 1093 -7.63 48.67 5.42
CA ASP A 1093 -8.14 49.78 6.24
C ASP A 1093 -9.06 49.31 7.37
N GLY A 1094 -9.81 48.22 7.16
CA GLY A 1094 -10.51 47.53 8.23
C GLY A 1094 -9.57 46.90 9.26
N LEU A 1095 -8.45 46.29 8.81
CA LEU A 1095 -7.42 45.81 9.75
C LEU A 1095 -6.79 46.97 10.54
N LYS A 1096 -6.46 48.10 9.89
CA LYS A 1096 -5.98 49.31 10.59
C LYS A 1096 -7.00 49.81 11.62
N ALA A 1097 -8.30 49.78 11.30
CA ALA A 1097 -9.36 50.18 12.22
C ALA A 1097 -9.46 49.24 13.44
N ILE A 1098 -9.40 47.91 13.23
CA ILE A 1098 -9.40 46.91 14.32
C ILE A 1098 -8.17 47.11 15.23
N VAL A 1099 -6.97 47.20 14.66
CA VAL A 1099 -5.73 47.42 15.43
C VAL A 1099 -5.81 48.73 16.21
N ARG A 1100 -6.26 49.82 15.58
CA ARG A 1100 -6.41 51.12 16.27
C ARG A 1100 -7.44 51.05 17.40
N GLY A 1101 -8.58 50.36 17.21
CA GLY A 1101 -9.59 50.19 18.26
C GLY A 1101 -9.10 49.35 19.44
N VAL A 1102 -8.31 48.31 19.18
CA VAL A 1102 -7.73 47.45 20.24
C VAL A 1102 -6.72 48.21 21.12
N PHE A 1103 -5.91 49.11 20.54
CA PHE A 1103 -4.89 49.86 21.28
C PHE A 1103 -5.32 51.25 21.77
N ARG A 1104 -6.52 51.73 21.40
CA ARG A 1104 -7.04 53.04 21.83
C ARG A 1104 -7.66 53.01 23.22
N ASP A 1105 -8.49 52.02 23.48
CA ASP A 1105 -9.37 51.98 24.66
C ASP A 1105 -8.97 50.85 25.62
N TYR A 1106 -9.08 51.08 26.94
CA TYR A 1106 -8.72 50.08 27.96
C TYR A 1106 -9.48 48.74 27.79
N SER A 1107 -10.74 48.81 27.36
CA SER A 1107 -11.56 47.64 27.00
C SER A 1107 -11.00 46.84 25.82
N GLY A 1108 -10.32 47.50 24.87
CA GLY A 1108 -9.60 46.86 23.77
C GLY A 1108 -8.37 46.09 24.24
N LEU A 1109 -7.61 46.66 25.18
CA LEU A 1109 -6.44 45.99 25.80
C LEU A 1109 -6.86 44.78 26.66
N VAL A 1110 -7.91 44.93 27.48
CA VAL A 1110 -8.48 43.82 28.26
C VAL A 1110 -9.02 42.72 27.35
N PHE A 1111 -9.69 43.09 26.25
CA PHE A 1111 -10.11 42.12 25.24
C PHE A 1111 -8.93 41.39 24.59
N LEU A 1112 -7.86 42.10 24.19
CA LEU A 1112 -6.67 41.50 23.60
C LEU A 1112 -5.99 40.51 24.56
N ALA A 1113 -5.81 40.88 25.84
CA ALA A 1113 -5.24 39.99 26.85
C ALA A 1113 -6.10 38.72 27.05
N THR A 1114 -7.42 38.90 27.12
CA THR A 1114 -8.40 37.79 27.25
C THR A 1114 -8.36 36.87 26.03
N ALA A 1115 -8.33 37.44 24.82
CA ALA A 1115 -8.26 36.69 23.57
C ALA A 1115 -6.94 35.92 23.43
N CYS A 1116 -5.80 36.54 23.75
CA CYS A 1116 -4.50 35.87 23.77
C CYS A 1116 -4.46 34.71 24.78
N THR A 1117 -5.07 34.87 25.95
CA THR A 1117 -5.17 33.81 26.96
C THR A 1117 -6.07 32.66 26.48
N ALA A 1118 -7.24 32.96 25.90
CA ALA A 1118 -8.14 31.96 25.32
C ALA A 1118 -7.48 31.19 24.15
N LEU A 1119 -6.77 31.89 23.26
CA LEU A 1119 -6.00 31.28 22.18
C LEU A 1119 -4.87 30.39 22.72
N PHE A 1120 -4.11 30.86 23.73
CA PHE A 1120 -3.06 30.07 24.37
C PHE A 1120 -3.60 28.75 24.94
N VAL A 1121 -4.69 28.83 25.72
CA VAL A 1121 -5.37 27.66 26.29
C VAL A 1121 -5.87 26.72 25.19
N GLY A 1122 -6.47 27.25 24.13
CA GLY A 1122 -6.85 26.48 22.94
C GLY A 1122 -5.67 25.74 22.31
N ILE A 1123 -4.51 26.39 22.16
CA ILE A 1123 -3.30 25.82 21.57
C ILE A 1123 -2.69 24.74 22.49
N GLN A 1124 -2.70 24.92 23.81
CA GLN A 1124 -2.27 23.88 24.74
C GLN A 1124 -3.15 22.62 24.64
N VAL A 1125 -4.47 22.78 24.45
CA VAL A 1125 -5.38 21.67 24.13
C VAL A 1125 -5.06 21.06 22.77
N MET A 1126 -4.73 21.85 21.73
CA MET A 1126 -4.30 21.31 20.44
C MET A 1126 -3.01 20.48 20.53
N PHE A 1127 -2.03 20.88 21.36
CA PHE A 1127 -0.81 20.10 21.60
C PHE A 1127 -1.11 18.75 22.24
N GLU A 1128 -2.00 18.71 23.24
CA GLU A 1128 -2.39 17.45 23.89
C GLU A 1128 -3.25 16.55 22.96
N ILE A 1129 -3.99 17.14 22.02
CA ILE A 1129 -4.61 16.39 20.89
C ILE A 1129 -3.52 15.76 20.02
N ARG A 1130 -2.45 16.49 19.63
CA ARG A 1130 -1.35 15.92 18.83
C ARG A 1130 -0.61 14.81 19.59
N GLN A 1131 -0.34 14.97 20.90
CA GLN A 1131 0.20 13.90 21.73
C GLN A 1131 -0.79 12.72 21.85
N GLY A 1132 -2.09 12.98 21.89
CA GLY A 1132 -3.16 11.97 21.83
C GLY A 1132 -3.21 11.18 20.52
N GLU A 1133 -2.85 11.81 19.40
CA GLU A 1133 -2.68 11.16 18.10
C GLU A 1133 -1.39 10.32 18.07
N LEU A 1134 -0.25 10.88 18.51
CA LEU A 1134 1.05 10.18 18.56
C LEU A 1134 1.01 8.93 19.45
N ARG A 1135 0.35 8.99 20.62
CA ARG A 1135 0.11 7.82 21.50
C ARG A 1135 -0.78 6.74 20.88
N ARG A 1136 -1.45 7.02 19.77
CA ARG A 1136 -2.21 6.05 18.96
C ARG A 1136 -1.46 5.61 17.69
N GLY A 1137 -0.19 6.01 17.55
CA GLY A 1137 0.63 5.78 16.35
C GLY A 1137 0.28 6.68 15.17
N ILE A 1138 -0.58 7.70 15.36
CA ILE A 1138 -1.09 8.57 14.29
C ILE A 1138 -0.24 9.83 14.20
N ASN A 1139 0.24 10.15 12.99
CA ASN A 1139 0.95 11.40 12.72
C ASN A 1139 0.49 12.02 11.40
N LEU A 1140 -0.45 12.97 11.50
CA LEU A 1140 -1.03 13.66 10.34
C LEU A 1140 -0.10 14.70 9.70
N LYS A 1141 1.00 15.07 10.38
CA LYS A 1141 1.96 16.12 9.98
C LYS A 1141 1.31 17.52 9.77
N CYS A 1142 0.16 17.75 10.41
CA CYS A 1142 -0.60 19.00 10.53
C CYS A 1142 -1.29 19.11 11.90
#